data_AF-A0AAU9TNV5-F1
#
_entry.id   AF-A0AAU9TNV5-F1
#
_cell.length_a   1.000
_cell.length_b   1.000
_cell.length_c   1.000
_cell.angle_alpha   90.00
_cell.angle_beta   90.00
_cell.angle_gamma   90.00
#
_symmetry.space_group_name_H-M   'P 1'
#
loop_
_entity.id
_entity.type
_entity.pdbx_description
1 polymer ?
#
loop_
_entity_poly.entity_id
_entity_poly.type
_entity_poly.pdbx_seq_one_letter_code
_entity_poly.pdbx_strand_id
1 'polypeptide(L)'
;MCKNGKNDVKGSLVQEVRGLLLAPGAALVQEVRGLLLAPGAALVQEVRGLLLAPGAALVQEVRGLLLAPGAALVQEVRGLLLAPGAALVQEVRGLLLAPGAALVQEVRGLLLAPGAALVQEVRGLLLAPGAALVQEVRGLLLAPGAALVQEVRGLLLAPGAALVQEVRGLLLAPGAALVQEVRGLLLAPGAALVQEVRGLLLAPGAALVQEVRGLLLAPGAALVQEVRGLLLAPGAALVQEVRGLLLAPGAALVQEVRGLLLAPGAALVQEVRGLLLAPGAALVQEVRGLLLAPGAALVQEVRGLLLAPGAALVQEVRGLLLAPGAALVQEVRGLLLAPGAALVQEVRGLLLAPGAALVQEVRGLLLAPGAALVQEVRGLLLAPGAALVQEVRGLLLAPGAALVQEVRGLLLAPGAALVQEVRGLLLAPGAALVQEVRGLLLAPGAALVQEVRGLLLAPGAALVQEVRGLLLAPGAALVQEVRGLLLAPGAALVQEVRGLLLAPGAALVQEVRGLLLAPGAALVQEVRELLLAPGAALVQEVRGLLLAPGAALVQEVRGLLLAPGAALVQEVRGLLLAPGAALVQEVRGLLLAPGAALVQEVRGLLLAPGAALVQEVRGLLLAPGAALVQEVRGLLLAPGAALVQEVRELLLAPGAALVQEVRGLLLAPGAALVQEVRGLLLAPGAALVQEVRGLLLAPGAALVQEVRGLLLAPGAALVQEVRGLLLAPGAALVQEVRGLLLAPGAALVQEVRGLLLAPGAALVQEVRGLLLAPGAALVQEVRGLLLAPGAALVQEYRKCAGCSSPLVRR
;
A
#
# COMPACT_ATOMS: atom_id res chain seq x y z
N MET A 1 -3.96 -1.23 32.98
CA MET A 1 -2.51 -1.57 33.02
C MET A 1 -2.34 -3.09 32.87
N CYS A 2 -1.14 -3.68 32.59
CA CYS A 2 -0.79 -5.12 32.34
C CYS A 2 0.38 -5.89 33.12
N LYS A 3 1.65 -5.49 33.49
CA LYS A 3 2.69 -6.50 33.98
C LYS A 3 3.94 -6.31 35.02
N ASN A 4 3.81 -6.38 36.38
CA ASN A 4 4.69 -7.06 37.47
C ASN A 4 6.26 -6.76 37.86
N GLY A 5 6.73 -6.82 39.18
CA GLY A 5 8.04 -6.48 39.97
C GLY A 5 9.38 -7.38 40.05
N LYS A 6 10.41 -7.42 41.06
CA LYS A 6 12.01 -7.70 41.16
C LYS A 6 12.83 -8.61 42.32
N ASN A 7 14.14 -8.42 42.88
CA ASN A 7 15.00 -9.23 43.99
C ASN A 7 16.10 -8.72 45.16
N ASP A 8 16.10 -8.98 46.58
CA ASP A 8 17.14 -8.57 47.77
C ASP A 8 16.96 -8.53 49.50
N VAL A 9 17.13 -7.47 50.46
CA VAL A 9 17.23 -7.24 52.04
C VAL A 9 16.81 -5.78 52.94
N LYS A 10 16.39 -5.30 54.36
CA LYS A 10 16.28 -3.87 55.37
C LYS A 10 16.80 -3.16 57.24
N GLY A 11 16.90 -1.81 58.24
CA GLY A 11 17.41 -0.73 59.81
C GLY A 11 17.19 -0.03 61.70
N SER A 12 17.88 0.21 63.17
CA SER A 12 17.82 0.91 64.97
C SER A 12 18.57 0.84 66.88
N LEU A 13 18.29 0.90 68.53
CA LEU A 13 19.05 0.73 70.32
C LEU A 13 18.82 0.83 72.40
N VAL A 14 18.88 0.05 73.91
CA VAL A 14 18.88 0.22 75.88
C VAL A 14 18.74 -0.75 77.91
N GLN A 15 19.33 -1.00 79.56
CA GLN A 15 19.26 -1.65 81.56
C GLN A 15 20.10 -1.69 83.61
N GLU A 16 20.72 -2.42 85.07
CA GLU A 16 21.97 -2.53 86.74
C GLU A 16 22.20 -3.00 88.69
N VAL A 17 23.32 -3.32 89.96
CA VAL A 17 24.12 -3.28 91.84
C VAL A 17 24.57 -4.02 93.67
N ARG A 18 24.97 -3.64 95.27
CA ARG A 18 25.54 -4.14 97.08
C ARG A 18 25.72 -3.60 98.98
N GLY A 19 25.96 -3.99 100.59
CA GLY A 19 26.36 -3.39 102.37
C GLY A 19 26.76 -3.78 104.35
N LEU A 20 26.36 -3.44 105.93
CA LEU A 20 26.67 -3.68 107.83
C LEU A 20 25.99 -3.62 109.75
N LEU A 21 25.12 -3.00 110.92
CA LEU A 21 24.82 -3.09 112.75
C LEU A 21 23.67 -2.80 114.28
N LEU A 22 22.81 -1.80 115.13
CA LEU A 22 21.53 -1.77 116.37
C LEU A 22 20.48 -0.57 117.39
N ALA A 23 19.01 -0.38 117.86
CA ALA A 23 18.03 0.37 119.09
C ALA A 23 16.34 0.86 119.22
N PRO A 24 15.56 1.42 120.32
CA PRO A 24 14.14 2.07 120.30
C PRO A 24 13.91 3.61 120.55
N GLY A 25 13.63 4.36 119.49
CA GLY A 25 13.50 5.83 119.46
C GLY A 25 14.10 6.34 118.15
N ALA A 26 14.06 7.64 117.84
CA ALA A 26 14.78 8.14 116.66
C ALA A 26 16.29 8.11 116.94
N ALA A 27 17.02 7.19 116.31
CA ALA A 27 18.37 6.81 116.73
C ALA A 27 19.40 6.85 115.58
N LEU A 28 20.58 7.40 115.90
CA LEU A 28 21.82 7.24 115.14
C LEU A 28 22.57 6.04 115.71
N VAL A 29 22.82 5.04 114.86
CA VAL A 29 23.64 3.89 115.21
C VAL A 29 24.69 3.76 114.13
N GLN A 30 25.97 3.62 114.50
CA GLN A 30 27.00 3.61 113.46
C GLN A 30 26.88 2.41 112.53
N GLU A 31 25.99 1.44 112.78
CA GLU A 31 25.55 0.44 111.82
C GLU A 31 24.23 -0.26 112.40
N VAL A 32 23.29 -0.98 111.69
CA VAL A 32 22.08 -1.84 112.08
C VAL A 32 21.98 -3.39 111.74
N ARG A 33 22.22 -4.42 112.62
CA ARG A 33 22.47 -5.89 112.37
C ARG A 33 22.57 -6.75 113.66
N GLY A 34 23.21 -7.93 113.57
CA GLY A 34 23.32 -8.98 114.58
C GLY A 34 22.00 -9.68 114.43
N LEU A 35 21.13 -9.36 115.36
CA LEU A 35 19.76 -9.05 115.02
C LEU A 35 19.43 -7.65 115.58
N LEU A 36 18.99 -6.71 114.73
CA LEU A 36 18.35 -5.48 115.19
C LEU A 36 16.83 -5.53 114.99
N LEU A 37 16.11 -5.05 115.99
CA LEU A 37 14.76 -4.47 115.93
C LEU A 37 14.80 -2.94 116.12
N ALA A 38 14.57 -2.14 115.06
CA ALA A 38 14.39 -0.68 115.15
C ALA A 38 12.97 -0.29 114.74
N PRO A 39 12.01 -0.19 115.68
CA PRO A 39 10.61 0.06 115.35
C PRO A 39 10.32 1.51 114.88
N GLY A 40 11.22 2.46 115.15
CA GLY A 40 11.07 3.87 114.79
C GLY A 40 11.85 4.27 113.53
N ALA A 41 12.05 5.58 113.34
CA ALA A 41 12.95 6.08 112.31
C ALA A 41 14.42 5.84 112.72
N ALA A 42 15.21 5.20 111.85
CA ALA A 42 16.57 4.77 112.16
C ALA A 42 17.58 5.35 111.17
N LEU A 43 18.66 5.93 111.68
CA LEU A 43 19.81 6.41 110.92
C LEU A 43 21.01 5.54 111.22
N VAL A 44 21.60 5.01 110.15
CA VAL A 44 22.47 3.85 110.23
C VAL A 44 23.62 3.99 109.25
N GLN A 45 24.85 3.65 109.65
CA GLN A 45 25.89 3.42 108.64
C GLN A 45 25.69 2.05 107.98
N GLU A 46 26.07 0.88 108.48
CA GLU A 46 25.93 -0.40 107.70
C GLU A 46 24.79 -1.42 108.27
N VAL A 47 24.30 -2.61 107.73
CA VAL A 47 23.56 -3.88 108.26
C VAL A 47 24.14 -5.36 107.93
N ARG A 48 25.07 -6.05 108.66
CA ARG A 48 25.85 -7.31 108.30
C ARG A 48 25.47 -8.51 109.16
N GLY A 49 24.18 -8.77 109.16
CA GLY A 49 23.46 -9.73 109.98
C GLY A 49 22.00 -9.54 109.62
N LEU A 50 21.10 -9.47 110.60
CA LEU A 50 19.68 -9.25 110.35
C LEU A 50 19.21 -7.88 110.88
N LEU A 51 18.55 -7.05 110.06
CA LEU A 51 17.77 -5.89 110.51
C LEU A 51 16.29 -6.11 110.26
N LEU A 52 15.46 -5.88 111.28
CA LEU A 52 14.06 -5.52 111.17
C LEU A 52 13.88 -4.03 111.47
N ALA A 53 13.52 -3.22 110.47
CA ALA A 53 13.22 -1.79 110.61
C ALA A 53 11.85 -1.45 109.99
N PRO A 54 10.74 -1.61 110.73
CA PRO A 54 9.41 -1.29 110.20
C PRO A 54 9.09 0.20 110.10
N GLY A 55 9.89 1.07 110.71
CA GLY A 55 9.83 2.52 110.48
C GLY A 55 10.57 2.97 109.22
N ALA A 56 10.86 4.28 109.13
CA ALA A 56 11.69 4.82 108.05
C ALA A 56 13.18 4.57 108.33
N ALA A 57 13.88 3.89 107.42
CA ALA A 57 15.27 3.48 107.61
C ALA A 57 16.20 4.20 106.62
N LEU A 58 17.18 4.95 107.14
CA LEU A 58 18.31 5.50 106.39
C LEU A 58 19.55 4.67 106.75
N VAL A 59 20.10 3.98 105.76
CA VAL A 59 21.15 2.99 105.93
C VAL A 59 22.23 3.22 104.88
N GLN A 60 23.49 3.41 105.25
CA GLN A 60 24.57 3.43 104.26
C GLN A 60 24.77 2.04 103.64
N GLU A 61 24.88 0.96 104.41
CA GLU A 61 25.30 -0.36 103.91
C GLU A 61 24.37 -1.48 104.53
N VAL A 62 24.12 -2.68 103.95
CA VAL A 62 23.59 -3.98 104.50
C VAL A 62 24.32 -5.22 103.93
N ARG A 63 24.95 -6.14 104.68
CA ARG A 63 25.66 -7.37 104.19
C ARG A 63 25.19 -8.61 104.94
N GLY A 64 23.94 -8.96 104.67
CA GLY A 64 23.14 -9.93 105.40
C GLY A 64 21.70 -9.84 104.92
N LEU A 65 20.74 -9.79 105.85
CA LEU A 65 19.31 -9.68 105.58
C LEU A 65 18.74 -8.37 106.15
N LEU A 66 18.15 -7.53 105.30
CA LEU A 66 17.37 -6.36 105.71
C LEU A 66 15.88 -6.59 105.41
N LEU A 67 15.04 -6.42 106.43
CA LEU A 67 13.59 -6.35 106.38
C LEU A 67 13.16 -4.92 106.76
N ALA A 68 12.76 -4.12 105.77
CA ALA A 68 12.34 -2.74 105.94
C ALA A 68 10.95 -2.49 105.31
N PRO A 69 9.85 -2.82 106.00
CA PRO A 69 8.51 -2.60 105.48
C PRO A 69 8.03 -1.13 105.49
N GLY A 70 8.76 -0.22 106.14
CA GLY A 70 8.57 1.23 105.98
C GLY A 70 9.29 1.80 104.75
N ALA A 71 9.53 3.11 104.74
CA ALA A 71 10.33 3.74 103.69
C ALA A 71 11.84 3.51 103.94
N ALA A 72 12.56 2.99 102.96
CA ALA A 72 13.98 2.64 103.07
C ALA A 72 14.83 3.47 102.11
N LEU A 73 15.89 4.10 102.62
CA LEU A 73 16.95 4.76 101.87
C LEU A 73 18.24 4.01 102.19
N VAL A 74 18.74 3.19 101.25
CA VAL A 74 19.91 2.35 101.46
C VAL A 74 20.98 2.72 100.43
N GLN A 75 22.22 3.02 100.82
CA GLN A 75 23.25 3.15 99.76
C GLN A 75 23.52 1.77 99.20
N GLU A 76 23.79 0.81 100.08
CA GLU A 76 24.41 -0.44 99.69
C GLU A 76 23.69 -1.69 100.36
N VAL A 77 23.18 -2.76 99.68
CA VAL A 77 22.85 -4.14 100.21
C VAL A 77 23.53 -5.37 99.53
N ARG A 78 24.27 -6.24 100.24
CA ARG A 78 25.19 -7.32 99.75
C ARG A 78 24.76 -8.63 100.42
N GLY A 79 23.63 -9.16 99.98
CA GLY A 79 22.85 -10.19 100.66
C GLY A 79 21.40 -10.19 100.19
N LEU A 80 20.44 -10.01 101.11
CA LEU A 80 19.00 -10.12 100.87
C LEU A 80 18.27 -8.88 101.42
N LEU A 81 17.58 -8.12 100.58
CA LEU A 81 16.70 -7.00 100.98
C LEU A 81 15.24 -7.33 100.73
N LEU A 82 14.41 -7.20 101.76
CA LEU A 82 12.95 -7.27 101.75
C LEU A 82 12.38 -5.90 102.12
N ALA A 83 11.99 -5.11 101.12
CA ALA A 83 11.50 -3.75 101.30
C ALA A 83 10.11 -3.54 100.66
N PRO A 84 9.01 -3.95 101.34
CA PRO A 84 7.67 -3.80 100.79
C PRO A 84 7.08 -2.38 100.85
N GLY A 85 7.74 -1.43 101.53
CA GLY A 85 7.43 0.00 101.43
C GLY A 85 8.09 0.66 100.23
N ALA A 86 8.27 1.99 100.28
CA ALA A 86 9.02 2.73 99.27
C ALA A 86 10.53 2.60 99.51
N ALA A 87 11.29 2.10 98.53
CA ALA A 87 12.72 1.87 98.65
C ALA A 87 13.52 2.73 97.66
N LEU A 88 14.52 3.45 98.13
CA LEU A 88 15.57 4.04 97.30
C LEU A 88 16.89 3.33 97.66
N VAL A 89 17.50 2.64 96.70
CA VAL A 89 18.74 1.88 96.92
C VAL A 89 19.81 2.33 95.92
N GLN A 90 21.07 2.56 96.31
CA GLN A 90 22.12 2.81 95.31
C GLN A 90 22.64 1.49 94.71
N GLU A 91 22.75 0.43 95.52
CA GLU A 91 23.47 -0.81 95.22
C GLU A 91 22.74 -2.03 95.89
N VAL A 92 22.24 -3.10 95.20
CA VAL A 92 21.99 -4.47 95.77
C VAL A 92 22.70 -5.71 95.14
N ARG A 93 23.68 -6.33 95.81
CA ARG A 93 24.55 -7.45 95.36
C ARG A 93 24.00 -8.72 95.97
N GLY A 94 23.16 -9.43 95.24
CA GLY A 94 22.37 -10.55 95.77
C GLY A 94 20.89 -10.45 95.38
N LEU A 95 19.98 -10.42 96.36
CA LEU A 95 18.54 -10.56 96.12
C LEU A 95 17.76 -9.39 96.73
N LEU A 96 16.95 -8.70 95.92
CA LEU A 96 16.02 -7.65 96.35
C LEU A 96 14.57 -8.06 96.05
N LEU A 97 13.71 -8.11 97.08
CA LEU A 97 12.26 -8.11 96.94
C LEU A 97 11.71 -6.74 97.35
N ALA A 98 11.19 -5.98 96.39
CA ALA A 98 10.61 -4.65 96.60
C ALA A 98 9.20 -4.55 95.97
N PRO A 99 8.15 -5.04 96.66
CA PRO A 99 6.79 -4.97 96.13
C PRO A 99 6.12 -3.58 96.24
N GLY A 100 6.74 -2.61 96.92
CA GLY A 100 6.34 -1.20 96.86
C GLY A 100 6.97 -0.47 95.67
N ALA A 101 7.11 0.86 95.77
CA ALA A 101 7.82 1.67 94.78
C ALA A 101 9.34 1.62 95.02
N ALA A 102 10.13 1.31 93.99
CA ALA A 102 11.57 1.08 94.10
C ALA A 102 12.38 1.95 93.12
N LEU A 103 13.29 2.79 93.63
CA LEU A 103 14.28 3.54 92.85
C LEU A 103 15.66 2.99 93.21
N VAL A 104 16.23 2.17 92.35
CA VAL A 104 17.41 1.36 92.66
C VAL A 104 18.50 1.65 91.64
N GLN A 105 19.50 2.49 91.92
CA GLN A 105 20.51 2.82 90.89
C GLN A 105 21.10 1.52 90.31
N GLU A 106 21.41 0.57 91.18
CA GLU A 106 21.97 -0.69 90.79
C GLU A 106 21.46 -1.86 91.77
N VAL A 107 20.85 -3.00 91.34
CA VAL A 107 20.94 -4.48 91.69
C VAL A 107 21.81 -5.46 90.79
N ARG A 108 22.86 -6.10 91.34
CA ARG A 108 23.71 -7.16 90.70
C ARG A 108 23.34 -8.53 91.29
N GLY A 109 22.45 -9.25 90.61
CA GLY A 109 21.89 -10.52 91.10
C GLY A 109 20.43 -10.72 90.67
N LEU A 110 19.49 -10.70 91.62
CA LEU A 110 18.07 -10.96 91.36
C LEU A 110 17.18 -9.88 92.00
N LEU A 111 16.31 -9.25 91.21
CA LEU A 111 15.33 -8.26 91.65
C LEU A 111 13.91 -8.74 91.33
N LEU A 112 13.06 -8.92 92.35
CA LEU A 112 11.61 -8.98 92.18
C LEU A 112 11.00 -7.62 92.62
N ALA A 113 10.43 -6.88 91.67
CA ALA A 113 9.80 -5.58 91.91
C ALA A 113 8.38 -5.53 91.31
N PRO A 114 7.37 -6.13 91.98
CA PRO A 114 5.99 -6.12 91.48
C PRO A 114 5.25 -4.79 91.61
N GLY A 115 5.82 -3.79 92.31
CA GLY A 115 5.35 -2.41 92.27
C GLY A 115 5.94 -1.61 91.10
N ALA A 116 6.07 -0.28 91.27
CA ALA A 116 6.70 0.58 90.28
C ALA A 116 8.23 0.67 90.49
N ALA A 117 9.04 0.49 89.45
CA ALA A 117 10.50 0.38 89.53
C ALA A 117 11.27 1.35 88.63
N LEU A 118 12.48 1.78 89.07
CA LEU A 118 13.46 2.65 88.38
C LEU A 118 14.92 2.12 88.59
N VAL A 119 15.70 1.66 87.58
CA VAL A 119 17.06 0.97 87.73
C VAL A 119 18.16 1.34 86.64
N GLN A 120 19.51 1.00 86.67
CA GLN A 120 20.59 1.65 85.78
C GLN A 120 21.91 1.01 85.03
N GLU A 121 22.32 -0.30 84.98
CA GLU A 121 23.31 -1.05 84.05
C GLU A 121 23.32 -2.70 83.71
N VAL A 122 22.32 -3.66 83.52
CA VAL A 122 21.87 -4.86 84.41
C VAL A 122 22.87 -5.99 84.52
N ARG A 123 23.00 -6.69 85.65
CA ARG A 123 23.80 -7.92 85.70
C ARG A 123 23.11 -9.03 86.52
N GLY A 124 22.22 -9.77 85.85
CA GLY A 124 21.44 -10.86 86.46
C GLY A 124 20.00 -10.98 85.96
N LEU A 125 19.04 -11.12 86.89
CA LEU A 125 17.62 -11.37 86.60
C LEU A 125 16.71 -10.31 87.23
N LEU A 126 15.91 -9.63 86.41
CA LEU A 126 14.89 -8.68 86.84
C LEU A 126 13.49 -9.21 86.53
N LEU A 127 12.62 -9.20 87.53
CA LEU A 127 11.22 -9.65 87.49
C LEU A 127 10.34 -8.50 87.98
N ALA A 128 9.78 -7.73 87.05
CA ALA A 128 9.04 -6.51 87.32
C ALA A 128 7.63 -6.54 86.70
N PRO A 129 6.64 -7.20 87.34
CA PRO A 129 5.28 -7.26 86.81
C PRO A 129 4.46 -5.97 86.96
N GLY A 130 4.96 -4.95 87.67
CA GLY A 130 4.40 -3.61 87.66
C GLY A 130 4.94 -2.74 86.51
N ALA A 131 5.02 -1.42 86.72
CA ALA A 131 5.59 -0.48 85.74
C ALA A 131 7.10 -0.28 85.97
N ALA A 132 7.93 -0.38 84.92
CA ALA A 132 9.40 -0.43 85.05
C ALA A 132 10.18 0.51 84.10
N LEU A 133 11.02 1.38 84.69
CA LEU A 133 12.05 2.21 84.03
C LEU A 133 13.46 1.68 84.41
N VAL A 134 14.45 1.61 83.47
CA VAL A 134 15.73 0.83 83.65
C VAL A 134 16.94 1.36 82.72
N GLN A 135 18.31 1.20 82.90
CA GLN A 135 19.51 1.76 82.05
C GLN A 135 21.02 1.12 81.70
N GLU A 136 21.38 -0.20 81.56
CA GLU A 136 22.22 -1.08 80.60
C GLU A 136 22.16 -2.71 80.71
N VAL A 137 21.05 -3.48 80.48
CA VAL A 137 20.87 -4.97 80.78
C VAL A 137 22.03 -5.84 80.30
N ARG A 138 22.38 -6.80 81.15
CA ARG A 138 23.23 -7.96 80.88
C ARG A 138 22.64 -9.16 81.63
N GLY A 139 21.67 -9.85 81.01
CA GLY A 139 20.94 -10.95 81.63
C GLY A 139 19.50 -11.13 81.15
N LEU A 140 18.55 -11.32 82.07
CA LEU A 140 17.15 -11.67 81.78
C LEU A 140 16.19 -10.66 82.45
N LEU A 141 15.33 -10.00 81.66
CA LEU A 141 14.21 -9.19 82.16
C LEU A 141 12.87 -9.87 81.84
N LEU A 142 12.05 -10.06 82.88
CA LEU A 142 10.64 -10.46 82.82
C LEU A 142 9.78 -9.28 83.30
N ALA A 143 9.11 -8.61 82.36
CA ALA A 143 8.28 -7.42 82.63
C ALA A 143 6.87 -7.55 81.99
N PRO A 144 5.93 -8.27 82.64
CA PRO A 144 4.57 -8.40 82.13
C PRO A 144 3.69 -7.15 82.29
N GLY A 145 4.13 -6.13 83.02
CA GLY A 145 3.50 -4.80 83.04
C GLY A 145 4.01 -3.89 81.90
N ALA A 146 4.12 -2.59 82.16
CA ALA A 146 4.61 -1.61 81.18
C ALA A 146 6.10 -1.27 81.42
N ALA A 147 6.94 -1.24 80.36
CA ALA A 147 8.40 -1.06 80.50
C ALA A 147 9.04 -0.08 79.49
N LEU A 148 10.12 0.64 79.86
CA LEU A 148 10.79 1.71 79.06
C LEU A 148 12.29 1.95 79.48
N VAL A 149 13.34 1.57 78.69
CA VAL A 149 14.71 1.22 79.29
C VAL A 149 16.07 1.35 78.48
N GLN A 150 17.30 1.41 79.11
CA GLN A 150 18.58 1.99 78.52
C GLN A 150 20.20 1.53 78.65
N GLU A 151 21.10 0.55 78.13
CA GLU A 151 21.40 -0.59 77.05
C GLU A 151 21.09 -2.17 77.21
N VAL A 152 20.11 -2.86 76.54
CA VAL A 152 19.78 -4.32 76.76
C VAL A 152 20.70 -5.32 76.02
N ARG A 153 21.38 -6.20 76.76
CA ARG A 153 22.10 -7.41 76.32
C ARG A 153 21.55 -8.69 77.00
N GLY A 154 20.91 -9.59 76.25
CA GLY A 154 20.39 -10.86 76.75
C GLY A 154 18.96 -11.18 76.31
N LEU A 155 18.07 -11.47 77.27
CA LEU A 155 16.74 -12.00 77.02
C LEU A 155 15.66 -11.14 77.69
N LEU A 156 14.74 -10.57 76.91
CA LEU A 156 13.62 -9.76 77.39
C LEU A 156 12.27 -10.44 77.08
N LEU A 157 11.49 -10.66 78.13
CA LEU A 157 10.12 -11.18 78.11
C LEU A 157 9.15 -10.09 78.58
N ALA A 158 8.49 -9.43 77.64
CA ALA A 158 7.61 -8.28 77.92
C ALA A 158 6.22 -8.46 77.28
N PRO A 159 5.31 -9.24 77.91
CA PRO A 159 3.96 -9.45 77.38
C PRO A 159 2.99 -8.28 77.55
N GLY A 160 3.36 -7.22 78.29
CA GLY A 160 2.62 -5.95 78.33
C GLY A 160 3.02 -4.99 77.20
N ALA A 161 2.91 -3.68 77.45
CA ALA A 161 3.36 -2.66 76.51
C ALA A 161 4.82 -2.27 76.79
N ALA A 162 5.69 -2.28 75.79
CA ALA A 162 7.13 -2.09 75.99
C ALA A 162 7.75 -1.08 75.01
N LEU A 163 8.40 -0.06 75.56
CA LEU A 163 9.19 0.96 74.88
C LEU A 163 10.69 0.60 75.01
N VAL A 164 11.12 -0.38 74.21
CA VAL A 164 12.46 -0.95 74.31
C VAL A 164 13.38 -0.21 73.36
N GLN A 165 14.49 0.33 73.83
CA GLN A 165 15.36 1.00 72.89
C GLN A 165 16.21 -0.02 72.06
N GLU A 166 16.81 -1.13 72.56
CA GLU A 166 17.69 -2.14 71.83
C GLU A 166 17.38 -3.46 72.49
N VAL A 167 17.53 -4.56 71.77
CA VAL A 167 17.89 -5.84 72.37
C VAL A 167 19.06 -6.47 71.62
N ARG A 168 20.22 -6.60 72.27
CA ARG A 168 21.31 -7.50 71.83
C ARG A 168 21.02 -8.89 72.36
N GLY A 169 20.35 -9.72 71.57
CA GLY A 169 19.89 -11.05 71.98
C GLY A 169 18.46 -11.34 71.54
N LEU A 170 17.57 -11.64 72.48
CA LEU A 170 16.24 -12.19 72.21
C LEU A 170 15.12 -11.39 72.91
N LEU A 171 14.13 -10.93 72.15
CA LEU A 171 12.95 -10.23 72.65
C LEU A 171 11.67 -11.01 72.33
N LEU A 172 10.91 -11.40 73.36
CA LEU A 172 9.52 -11.85 73.23
C LEU A 172 8.59 -10.75 73.74
N ALA A 173 7.82 -10.14 72.84
CA ALA A 173 6.88 -9.08 73.15
C ALA A 173 5.49 -9.35 72.52
N PRO A 174 4.65 -10.21 73.13
CA PRO A 174 3.32 -10.48 72.61
C PRO A 174 2.28 -9.36 72.83
N GLY A 175 2.61 -8.33 73.61
CA GLY A 175 1.80 -7.11 73.73
C GLY A 175 2.16 -6.04 72.70
N ALA A 176 2.09 -4.77 73.09
CA ALA A 176 2.36 -3.63 72.21
C ALA A 176 3.85 -3.24 72.22
N ALA A 177 4.58 -3.71 71.22
CA ALA A 177 5.96 -3.36 70.89
C ALA A 177 6.16 -1.91 70.40
N LEU A 178 7.03 -1.11 71.02
CA LEU A 178 7.74 -0.01 70.36
C LEU A 178 9.24 -0.17 70.62
N VAL A 179 9.95 -0.74 69.64
CA VAL A 179 11.36 -1.14 69.74
C VAL A 179 12.23 -0.23 68.88
N GLN A 180 13.42 0.17 69.35
CA GLN A 180 14.37 0.88 68.50
C GLN A 180 15.48 -0.01 67.90
N GLU A 181 16.15 -0.98 68.54
CA GLU A 181 17.00 -2.02 67.89
C GLU A 181 16.54 -3.40 68.31
N VAL A 182 16.83 -4.34 67.45
CA VAL A 182 17.14 -5.71 67.84
C VAL A 182 18.40 -6.10 67.08
N ARG A 183 19.44 -6.53 67.79
CA ARG A 183 20.57 -7.29 67.23
C ARG A 183 20.41 -8.72 67.70
N GLY A 184 19.72 -9.54 66.91
CA GLY A 184 19.36 -10.92 67.25
C GLY A 184 17.96 -11.30 66.78
N LEU A 185 17.07 -11.65 67.70
CA LEU A 185 15.78 -12.27 67.40
C LEU A 185 14.62 -11.57 68.14
N LEU A 186 13.58 -11.19 67.39
CA LEU A 186 12.34 -10.60 67.92
C LEU A 186 11.13 -11.44 67.53
N LEU A 187 10.38 -11.91 68.53
CA LEU A 187 9.02 -12.44 68.36
C LEU A 187 8.02 -11.41 68.90
N ALA A 188 7.24 -10.79 68.02
CA ALA A 188 6.23 -9.80 68.36
C ALA A 188 4.87 -10.16 67.74
N PRO A 189 4.10 -11.09 68.34
CA PRO A 189 2.78 -11.46 67.84
C PRO A 189 1.67 -10.44 68.10
N GLY A 190 1.92 -9.41 68.93
CA GLY A 190 1.05 -8.25 69.06
C GLY A 190 1.28 -7.19 67.99
N ALA A 191 0.92 -5.94 68.27
CA ALA A 191 1.26 -4.80 67.41
C ALA A 191 2.68 -4.32 67.69
N ALA A 192 3.49 -4.08 66.65
CA ALA A 192 4.90 -3.73 66.81
C ALA A 192 5.32 -2.56 65.90
N LEU A 193 5.82 -1.49 66.52
CA LEU A 193 6.66 -0.48 65.87
C LEU A 193 8.12 -0.87 66.12
N VAL A 194 8.93 -1.00 65.09
CA VAL A 194 10.32 -1.42 65.22
C VAL A 194 11.19 -0.51 64.37
N GLN A 195 12.16 0.20 64.97
CA GLN A 195 13.21 0.84 64.19
C GLN A 195 14.14 -0.27 63.68
N GLU A 196 14.95 -1.02 64.44
CA GLU A 196 15.74 -2.19 63.94
C GLU A 196 15.21 -3.58 64.27
N VAL A 197 15.44 -4.49 63.36
CA VAL A 197 16.05 -5.83 63.56
C VAL A 197 17.28 -6.13 62.67
N ARG A 198 18.52 -6.18 63.18
CA ARG A 198 19.63 -6.99 62.60
C ARG A 198 19.47 -8.43 63.06
N GLY A 199 19.09 -9.32 62.15
CA GLY A 199 18.77 -10.72 62.45
C GLY A 199 17.33 -11.08 62.05
N LEU A 200 16.56 -11.67 62.96
CA LEU A 200 15.30 -12.34 62.64
C LEU A 200 14.10 -11.72 63.36
N LEU A 201 13.05 -11.38 62.60
CA LEU A 201 11.78 -10.84 63.10
C LEU A 201 10.63 -11.78 62.74
N LEU A 202 9.91 -12.30 63.72
CA LEU A 202 8.58 -12.90 63.52
C LEU A 202 7.53 -11.96 64.08
N ALA A 203 6.71 -11.38 63.21
CA ALA A 203 5.64 -10.45 63.57
C ALA A 203 4.30 -10.87 62.94
N PRO A 204 3.60 -11.86 63.52
CA PRO A 204 2.30 -12.29 62.99
C PRO A 204 1.13 -11.33 63.28
N GLY A 205 1.32 -10.32 64.14
CA GLY A 205 0.37 -9.22 64.31
C GLY A 205 0.56 -8.10 63.27
N ALA A 206 0.23 -6.86 63.65
CA ALA A 206 0.43 -5.68 62.79
C ALA A 206 1.80 -5.06 63.04
N ALA A 207 2.62 -4.87 61.99
CA ALA A 207 4.01 -4.44 62.11
C ALA A 207 4.31 -3.17 61.28
N LEU A 208 4.98 -2.19 61.90
CA LEU A 208 5.57 -1.01 61.26
C LEU A 208 7.09 -1.05 61.48
N VAL A 209 7.90 -1.26 60.43
CA VAL A 209 9.32 -1.68 60.56
C VAL A 209 10.30 -0.80 59.78
N GLN A 210 11.46 -0.51 60.40
CA GLN A 210 12.64 0.11 59.80
C GLN A 210 13.91 -0.81 59.69
N GLU A 211 14.15 -1.96 60.39
CA GLU A 211 15.14 -3.07 60.08
C GLU A 211 14.56 -4.46 60.12
N VAL A 212 15.14 -5.18 59.18
CA VAL A 212 15.24 -6.58 58.97
C VAL A 212 16.61 -6.90 58.33
N ARG A 213 17.80 -6.68 58.95
CA ARG A 213 19.18 -7.04 58.52
C ARG A 213 19.34 -8.55 58.72
N GLY A 214 18.44 -9.32 58.11
CA GLY A 214 18.41 -10.77 58.14
C GLY A 214 17.13 -11.31 57.51
N LEU A 215 16.07 -11.52 58.28
CA LEU A 215 14.85 -12.23 57.86
C LEU A 215 13.60 -11.74 58.62
N LEU A 216 12.51 -11.39 57.91
CA LEU A 216 11.20 -11.03 58.45
C LEU A 216 10.14 -12.03 57.98
N LEU A 217 9.43 -12.65 58.92
CA LEU A 217 8.16 -13.32 58.65
C LEU A 217 7.02 -12.46 59.23
N ALA A 218 6.19 -11.91 58.35
CA ALA A 218 5.04 -11.07 58.73
C ALA A 218 3.74 -11.59 58.08
N PRO A 219 3.09 -12.63 58.66
CA PRO A 219 1.82 -13.13 58.15
C PRO A 219 0.61 -12.22 58.44
N GLY A 220 0.75 -11.23 59.31
CA GLY A 220 -0.25 -10.18 59.52
C GLY A 220 -0.15 -9.03 58.51
N ALA A 221 -0.56 -7.83 58.92
CA ALA A 221 -0.43 -6.63 58.10
C ALA A 221 0.91 -5.93 58.39
N ALA A 222 1.72 -5.67 57.36
CA ALA A 222 3.07 -5.13 57.51
C ALA A 222 3.29 -3.84 56.69
N LEU A 223 3.90 -2.83 57.30
CA LEU A 223 4.42 -1.63 56.64
C LEU A 223 5.94 -1.56 56.91
N VAL A 224 6.75 -1.57 55.85
CA VAL A 224 8.22 -1.69 55.93
C VAL A 224 8.87 -0.62 55.02
N GLN A 225 9.92 0.08 55.45
CA GLN A 225 10.51 1.23 54.71
C GLN A 225 11.62 0.82 53.68
N GLU A 226 12.62 1.69 53.38
CA GLU A 226 13.98 1.14 53.20
C GLU A 226 14.37 0.65 54.55
N VAL A 227 15.17 -0.37 54.59
CA VAL A 227 15.59 -1.05 55.79
C VAL A 227 17.28 -1.20 55.61
N ARG A 228 18.37 -2.12 55.40
CA ARG A 228 19.11 -3.57 55.48
C ARG A 228 18.97 -5.07 54.78
N GLY A 229 18.49 -6.31 55.37
CA GLY A 229 18.02 -7.86 55.02
C GLY A 229 16.50 -8.57 54.64
N LEU A 230 16.21 -9.93 54.35
CA LEU A 230 15.03 -10.76 53.67
C LEU A 230 13.53 -10.70 54.21
N LEU A 231 12.46 -10.95 53.40
CA LEU A 231 11.01 -10.91 53.79
C LEU A 231 10.04 -12.01 53.22
N LEU A 232 9.27 -12.70 54.09
CA LEU A 232 8.05 -13.45 53.74
C LEU A 232 6.80 -12.76 54.35
N ALA A 233 5.83 -12.38 53.52
CA ALA A 233 4.64 -11.65 53.95
C ALA A 233 3.35 -12.18 53.29
N PRO A 234 2.75 -13.26 53.83
CA PRO A 234 1.52 -13.83 53.28
C PRO A 234 0.24 -13.03 53.59
N GLY A 235 0.30 -12.04 54.48
CA GLY A 235 -0.78 -11.09 54.72
C GLY A 235 -0.78 -9.90 53.73
N ALA A 236 -1.25 -8.74 54.19
CA ALA A 236 -1.20 -7.50 53.41
C ALA A 236 0.10 -6.74 53.68
N ALA A 237 0.88 -6.43 52.65
CA ALA A 237 2.21 -5.86 52.78
C ALA A 237 2.38 -4.54 52.02
N LEU A 238 2.82 -3.50 52.71
CA LEU A 238 3.27 -2.21 52.20
C LEU A 238 4.79 -2.13 52.40
N VAL A 239 5.59 -2.08 51.34
CA VAL A 239 7.06 -2.00 51.47
C VAL A 239 7.64 -0.92 50.56
N GLN A 240 8.54 -0.06 51.05
CA GLN A 240 9.13 0.98 50.21
C GLN A 240 10.27 0.40 49.36
N GLU A 241 11.50 0.42 49.88
CA GLU A 241 12.63 -0.23 49.24
C GLU A 241 12.85 -1.61 49.85
N VAL A 242 12.09 -2.60 49.37
CA VAL A 242 12.66 -3.94 49.26
C VAL A 242 13.71 -3.87 48.15
N ARG A 243 14.89 -3.43 48.55
CA ARG A 243 16.12 -3.97 48.00
C ARG A 243 16.25 -5.42 48.47
N GLY A 244 15.13 -6.20 48.61
CA GLY A 244 14.42 -7.00 49.69
C GLY A 244 13.68 -8.30 49.26
N LEU A 245 14.18 -9.52 49.54
CA LEU A 245 13.63 -10.83 49.16
C LEU A 245 12.16 -10.92 49.58
N LEU A 246 11.20 -11.24 48.70
CA LEU A 246 9.78 -10.96 48.96
C LEU A 246 8.80 -12.03 48.44
N LEU A 247 8.56 -13.07 49.25
CA LEU A 247 7.44 -13.98 48.99
C LEU A 247 6.16 -13.37 49.58
N ALA A 248 5.30 -12.83 48.72
CA ALA A 248 4.09 -12.11 49.10
C ALA A 248 2.84 -12.71 48.42
N PRO A 249 2.32 -13.86 48.93
CA PRO A 249 1.12 -14.48 48.36
C PRO A 249 -0.19 -13.76 48.69
N GLY A 250 -0.19 -12.81 49.63
CA GLY A 250 -1.33 -11.92 49.91
C GLY A 250 -1.38 -10.71 48.96
N ALA A 251 -1.90 -9.59 49.47
CA ALA A 251 -1.95 -8.33 48.73
C ALA A 251 -0.70 -7.48 49.01
N ALA A 252 0.09 -7.16 47.97
CA ALA A 252 1.35 -6.44 48.10
C ALA A 252 1.30 -5.04 47.46
N LEU A 253 2.00 -4.09 48.07
CA LEU A 253 2.18 -2.70 47.63
C LEU A 253 3.66 -2.32 47.83
N VAL A 254 4.42 -2.13 46.76
CA VAL A 254 5.88 -2.00 46.81
C VAL A 254 6.41 -0.80 45.98
N GLN A 255 7.53 -0.15 46.33
CA GLN A 255 8.02 1.07 45.63
C GLN A 255 9.38 1.00 44.90
N GLU A 256 10.11 -0.11 45.02
CA GLU A 256 11.57 -0.11 45.22
C GLU A 256 11.93 -1.58 45.33
N VAL A 257 11.94 -2.27 44.18
CA VAL A 257 12.12 -3.71 44.12
C VAL A 257 13.36 -4.08 43.34
N ARG A 258 14.47 -3.95 44.05
CA ARG A 258 15.55 -4.92 43.97
C ARG A 258 15.19 -5.96 45.04
N GLY A 259 13.96 -6.54 45.02
CA GLY A 259 13.32 -7.33 46.11
C GLY A 259 12.43 -8.56 45.76
N LEU A 260 12.72 -9.78 46.24
CA LEU A 260 12.55 -11.06 45.47
C LEU A 260 11.11 -11.50 45.37
N LEU A 261 10.44 -10.90 44.40
CA LEU A 261 9.02 -10.91 44.32
C LEU A 261 8.60 -12.23 43.70
N LEU A 262 8.03 -13.10 44.53
CA LEU A 262 7.05 -14.10 44.09
C LEU A 262 5.72 -13.65 44.69
N ALA A 263 4.86 -13.10 43.83
CA ALA A 263 3.59 -12.50 44.25
C ALA A 263 2.41 -13.17 43.51
N PRO A 264 1.95 -14.35 43.99
CA PRO A 264 0.80 -15.02 43.40
C PRO A 264 -0.55 -14.36 43.72
N GLY A 265 -0.61 -13.48 44.72
CA GLY A 265 -1.77 -12.63 44.99
C GLY A 265 -1.85 -11.38 44.11
N ALA A 266 -2.55 -10.35 44.60
CA ALA A 266 -2.63 -9.06 43.92
C ALA A 266 -1.46 -8.15 44.33
N ALA A 267 -0.71 -7.58 43.39
CA ALA A 267 0.57 -6.94 43.69
C ALA A 267 0.82 -5.62 42.96
N LEU A 268 0.70 -4.50 43.67
CA LEU A 268 1.11 -3.16 43.26
C LEU A 268 2.62 -2.94 43.49
N VAL A 269 3.36 -2.43 42.50
CA VAL A 269 4.83 -2.33 42.54
C VAL A 269 5.36 -1.14 41.71
N GLN A 270 6.23 -0.29 42.24
CA GLN A 270 6.97 0.72 41.44
C GLN A 270 8.33 0.14 40.99
N GLU A 271 9.34 0.97 40.65
CA GLU A 271 10.56 0.55 39.91
C GLU A 271 11.21 -0.76 40.41
N VAL A 272 11.74 -1.52 39.44
CA VAL A 272 12.18 -2.88 39.66
C VAL A 272 13.47 -3.26 38.88
N ARG A 273 14.33 -4.11 39.50
CA ARG A 273 15.60 -4.62 38.94
C ARG A 273 15.83 -6.11 39.35
N GLY A 274 15.82 -7.11 38.43
CA GLY A 274 15.97 -8.57 38.76
C GLY A 274 15.06 -9.63 38.06
N LEU A 275 14.47 -10.62 38.80
CA LEU A 275 13.35 -11.55 38.37
C LEU A 275 12.00 -11.48 39.20
N LEU A 276 10.80 -11.62 38.58
CA LEU A 276 9.49 -11.93 39.27
C LEU A 276 8.67 -13.00 38.57
N LEU A 277 7.94 -13.77 39.39
CA LEU A 277 6.81 -14.61 39.03
C LEU A 277 5.50 -14.11 39.67
N ALA A 278 4.60 -13.53 38.88
CA ALA A 278 3.28 -13.07 39.35
C ALA A 278 2.15 -13.78 38.59
N PRO A 279 1.70 -14.94 39.08
CA PRO A 279 0.54 -15.62 38.52
C PRO A 279 -0.81 -14.95 38.87
N GLY A 280 -0.81 -13.95 39.77
CA GLY A 280 -1.87 -12.97 39.88
C GLY A 280 -1.97 -12.06 38.64
N ALA A 281 -2.66 -10.93 38.67
CA ALA A 281 -3.11 -10.15 39.81
C ALA A 281 -2.22 -8.89 40.05
N ALA A 282 -1.08 -8.75 39.37
CA ALA A 282 -0.11 -7.69 39.71
C ALA A 282 -0.43 -6.30 39.12
N LEU A 283 0.49 -5.34 39.25
CA LEU A 283 0.22 -3.93 38.97
C LEU A 283 1.53 -3.12 39.07
N VAL A 284 2.27 -2.86 37.99
CA VAL A 284 3.65 -2.30 38.08
C VAL A 284 3.90 -1.02 37.28
N GLN A 285 4.99 -0.30 37.53
CA GLN A 285 5.37 0.90 36.77
C GLN A 285 6.52 0.63 35.78
N GLU A 286 7.77 0.46 36.26
CA GLU A 286 8.94 0.15 35.41
C GLU A 286 9.57 -1.19 35.82
N VAL A 287 10.14 -1.91 34.84
CA VAL A 287 10.97 -3.11 35.06
C VAL A 287 12.28 -3.04 34.28
N ARG A 288 13.37 -3.43 34.93
CA ARG A 288 14.67 -3.77 34.31
C ARG A 288 15.00 -5.24 34.64
N GLY A 289 14.70 -6.18 33.73
CA GLY A 289 14.91 -7.63 33.96
C GLY A 289 13.88 -8.56 33.30
N LEU A 290 13.58 -9.69 33.98
CA LEU A 290 12.72 -10.77 33.46
C LEU A 290 11.45 -10.98 34.29
N LEU A 291 10.32 -11.24 33.64
CA LEU A 291 9.10 -11.62 34.34
C LEU A 291 8.25 -12.67 33.64
N LEU A 292 7.68 -13.55 34.47
CA LEU A 292 6.61 -14.49 34.12
C LEU A 292 5.29 -14.05 34.77
N ALA A 293 4.28 -13.78 33.95
CA ALA A 293 2.99 -13.24 34.38
C ALA A 293 1.82 -13.93 33.69
N PRO A 294 1.42 -15.13 34.16
CA PRO A 294 0.33 -15.86 33.53
C PRO A 294 -1.08 -15.30 33.81
N GLY A 295 -1.28 -14.44 34.82
CA GLY A 295 -2.53 -13.70 35.03
C GLY A 295 -2.50 -12.24 34.53
N ALA A 296 -3.51 -11.44 34.94
CA ALA A 296 -3.74 -10.01 34.63
C ALA A 296 -2.89 -8.97 35.46
N ALA A 297 -2.17 -7.91 34.97
CA ALA A 297 -1.39 -6.98 35.87
C ALA A 297 -1.28 -5.39 35.63
N LEU A 298 -0.13 -4.64 35.79
CA LEU A 298 0.09 -3.19 35.34
C LEU A 298 1.30 -2.77 34.44
N VAL A 299 2.60 -3.02 34.74
CA VAL A 299 3.79 -2.37 34.08
C VAL A 299 3.58 -1.49 32.85
N GLN A 300 4.03 -0.25 33.00
CA GLN A 300 4.12 0.71 31.92
C GLN A 300 5.33 0.34 31.06
N GLU A 301 6.55 0.42 31.58
CA GLU A 301 7.79 0.16 30.82
C GLU A 301 8.49 -1.15 31.22
N VAL A 302 8.70 -2.06 30.24
CA VAL A 302 9.57 -3.24 30.35
C VAL A 302 10.89 -2.99 29.63
N ARG A 303 12.01 -3.09 30.34
CA ARG A 303 13.37 -3.20 29.77
C ARG A 303 13.89 -4.62 30.04
N GLY A 304 13.86 -5.49 29.03
CA GLY A 304 14.22 -6.90 29.16
C GLY A 304 13.18 -7.84 28.55
N LEU A 305 12.67 -8.80 29.33
CA LEU A 305 11.89 -9.94 28.85
C LEU A 305 10.55 -10.08 29.59
N LEU A 306 9.45 -10.10 28.83
CA LEU A 306 8.10 -10.39 29.32
C LEU A 306 7.57 -11.72 28.76
N LEU A 307 7.22 -12.66 29.64
CA LEU A 307 6.33 -13.78 29.32
C LEU A 307 4.95 -13.56 29.93
N ALA A 308 3.91 -13.47 29.09
CA ALA A 308 2.56 -13.09 29.47
C ALA A 308 1.47 -13.91 28.76
N PRO A 309 1.22 -15.17 29.15
CA PRO A 309 0.18 -15.98 28.51
C PRO A 309 -1.27 -15.59 28.88
N GLY A 310 -1.47 -14.76 29.91
CA GLY A 310 -2.78 -14.19 30.24
C GLY A 310 -3.10 -12.92 29.44
N ALA A 311 -4.02 -12.11 29.95
CA ALA A 311 -4.23 -10.73 29.49
C ALA A 311 -2.89 -9.96 29.33
N ALA A 312 -2.72 -9.04 28.37
CA ALA A 312 -1.63 -8.02 28.37
C ALA A 312 -2.17 -6.57 28.28
N LEU A 313 -1.44 -5.58 28.78
CA LEU A 313 -1.79 -4.13 28.74
C LEU A 313 -0.52 -3.31 29.08
N VAL A 314 0.53 -3.51 28.28
CA VAL A 314 1.87 -2.95 28.48
C VAL A 314 1.98 -1.60 27.77
N GLN A 315 2.75 -0.62 28.29
CA GLN A 315 2.88 0.68 27.63
C GLN A 315 4.12 0.80 26.74
N GLU A 316 5.31 0.45 27.23
CA GLU A 316 6.53 0.38 26.43
C GLU A 316 7.27 -0.94 26.72
N VAL A 317 7.83 -1.55 25.67
CA VAL A 317 8.74 -2.70 25.75
C VAL A 317 10.04 -2.34 25.04
N ARG A 318 11.16 -2.52 25.72
CA ARG A 318 12.52 -2.48 25.15
C ARG A 318 13.15 -3.85 25.37
N GLY A 319 13.09 -4.72 24.37
CA GLY A 319 13.52 -6.11 24.46
C GLY A 319 12.55 -7.10 23.81
N LEU A 320 12.10 -8.10 24.56
CA LEU A 320 11.39 -9.28 24.04
C LEU A 320 10.06 -9.51 24.78
N LEU A 321 8.95 -9.57 24.04
CA LEU A 321 7.61 -9.87 24.55
C LEU A 321 7.05 -11.17 23.93
N LEU A 322 6.72 -12.15 24.77
CA LEU A 322 5.91 -13.31 24.39
C LEU A 322 4.53 -13.21 25.06
N ALA A 323 3.48 -12.98 24.29
CA ALA A 323 2.10 -12.93 24.79
C ALA A 323 1.17 -13.81 23.93
N PRO A 324 1.03 -15.11 24.26
CA PRO A 324 0.08 -15.99 23.58
C PRO A 324 -1.39 -15.77 23.98
N GLY A 325 -1.67 -14.96 25.00
CA GLY A 325 -3.02 -14.48 25.33
C GLY A 325 -3.46 -13.28 24.48
N ALA A 326 -4.50 -12.58 24.92
CA ALA A 326 -4.96 -11.34 24.27
C ALA A 326 -4.03 -10.17 24.62
N ALA A 327 -3.20 -9.75 23.67
CA ALA A 327 -2.18 -8.73 23.89
C ALA A 327 -2.71 -7.32 23.60
N LEU A 328 -2.56 -6.40 24.57
CA LEU A 328 -2.51 -4.96 24.33
C LEU A 328 -1.13 -4.45 24.75
N VAL A 329 -0.44 -3.79 23.82
CA VAL A 329 0.89 -3.19 24.00
C VAL A 329 0.88 -1.86 23.25
N GLN A 330 1.35 -0.74 23.84
CA GLN A 330 1.70 0.43 23.02
C GLN A 330 3.08 0.28 22.36
N GLU A 331 4.14 1.00 22.75
CA GLU A 331 5.42 0.92 22.00
C GLU A 331 6.21 -0.38 22.27
N VAL A 332 6.79 -0.96 21.22
CA VAL A 332 7.70 -2.11 21.23
C VAL A 332 8.96 -1.75 20.47
N ARG A 333 10.10 -1.77 21.15
CA ARG A 333 11.45 -1.65 20.58
C ARG A 333 12.16 -3.00 20.77
N GLY A 334 12.17 -3.82 19.72
CA GLY A 334 12.70 -5.19 19.78
C GLY A 334 11.80 -6.23 19.12
N LEU A 335 11.45 -7.30 19.84
CA LEU A 335 10.82 -8.50 19.28
C LEU A 335 9.51 -8.84 20.03
N LEU A 336 8.41 -8.96 19.28
CA LEU A 336 7.10 -9.38 19.80
C LEU A 336 6.62 -10.67 19.14
N LEU A 337 6.34 -11.70 19.94
CA LEU A 337 5.58 -12.88 19.51
C LEU A 337 4.20 -12.88 20.20
N ALA A 338 3.14 -12.74 19.41
CA ALA A 338 1.76 -12.84 19.90
C ALA A 338 0.93 -13.78 19.00
N PRO A 339 0.88 -15.09 19.31
CA PRO A 339 -0.01 -16.01 18.61
C PRO A 339 -1.49 -15.88 19.00
N GLY A 340 -1.83 -15.11 20.03
CA GLY A 340 -3.20 -14.70 20.35
C GLY A 340 -3.67 -13.51 19.50
N ALA A 341 -4.73 -12.83 19.96
CA ALA A 341 -5.17 -11.57 19.36
C ALA A 341 -4.33 -10.38 19.88
N ALA A 342 -3.86 -9.49 19.01
CA ALA A 342 -2.85 -8.48 19.35
C ALA A 342 -3.14 -7.04 18.88
N LEU A 343 -3.42 -6.17 19.85
CA LEU A 343 -3.33 -4.69 19.86
C LEU A 343 -1.91 -4.13 19.99
N VAL A 344 -1.24 -3.60 18.95
CA VAL A 344 0.16 -3.13 19.09
C VAL A 344 0.45 -1.76 18.43
N GLN A 345 0.84 -0.76 19.25
CA GLN A 345 1.52 0.52 18.91
C GLN A 345 1.77 0.87 17.43
N GLU A 346 3.01 1.11 16.99
CA GLU A 346 4.26 1.26 17.76
C GLU A 346 5.12 -0.01 17.79
N VAL A 347 5.39 -0.65 16.64
CA VAL A 347 6.45 -1.66 16.50
C VAL A 347 7.70 -1.02 15.89
N ARG A 348 8.86 -1.20 16.54
CA ARG A 348 10.19 -0.83 16.06
C ARG A 348 11.11 -2.05 16.21
N GLY A 349 11.13 -2.91 15.19
CA GLY A 349 11.84 -4.19 15.21
C GLY A 349 11.09 -5.30 14.47
N LEU A 350 10.78 -6.41 15.15
CA LEU A 350 10.23 -7.63 14.55
C LEU A 350 8.96 -8.09 15.28
N LEU A 351 7.86 -8.28 14.54
CA LEU A 351 6.60 -8.82 15.07
C LEU A 351 6.20 -10.12 14.36
N LEU A 352 6.03 -11.22 15.12
CA LEU A 352 5.33 -12.42 14.64
C LEU A 352 3.94 -12.50 15.31
N ALA A 353 2.88 -12.45 14.51
CA ALA A 353 1.50 -12.69 14.97
C ALA A 353 0.77 -13.67 14.04
N PRO A 354 0.81 -14.98 14.35
CA PRO A 354 -0.01 -15.97 13.64
C PRO A 354 -1.50 -15.93 14.02
N GLY A 355 -1.87 -15.19 15.08
CA GLY A 355 -3.27 -14.89 15.42
C GLY A 355 -3.83 -13.69 14.62
N ALA A 356 -4.87 -13.06 15.16
CA ALA A 356 -5.45 -11.85 14.57
C ALA A 356 -4.75 -10.58 15.11
N ALA A 357 -4.23 -9.73 14.22
CA ALA A 357 -3.42 -8.56 14.59
C ALA A 357 -4.00 -7.23 14.09
N LEU A 358 -3.90 -6.19 14.92
CA LEU A 358 -4.33 -4.82 14.65
C LEU A 358 -3.19 -3.86 15.03
N VAL A 359 -2.64 -3.14 14.05
CA VAL A 359 -1.34 -2.45 14.18
C VAL A 359 -1.34 -1.09 13.49
N GLN A 360 -0.87 -0.04 14.17
CA GLN A 360 -0.86 1.34 13.64
C GLN A 360 0.51 1.72 13.06
N GLU A 361 1.47 2.08 13.90
CA GLU A 361 2.92 2.21 13.62
C GLU A 361 3.67 0.87 13.44
N VAL A 362 4.22 0.52 12.27
CA VAL A 362 5.26 -0.54 12.16
C VAL A 362 6.50 -0.06 11.42
N ARG A 363 7.67 -0.21 12.06
CA ARG A 363 9.01 0.04 11.51
C ARG A 363 9.88 -1.21 11.67
N GLY A 364 10.13 -1.95 10.59
CA GLY A 364 10.92 -3.18 10.59
C GLY A 364 10.26 -4.34 9.84
N LEU A 365 10.15 -5.51 10.46
CA LEU A 365 9.64 -6.75 9.85
C LEU A 365 8.36 -7.23 10.56
N LEU A 366 7.28 -7.38 9.81
CA LEU A 366 6.00 -7.93 10.27
C LEU A 366 5.69 -9.25 9.56
N LEU A 367 5.46 -10.30 10.35
CA LEU A 367 5.15 -11.66 9.90
C LEU A 367 3.79 -12.07 10.49
N ALA A 368 2.76 -12.05 9.65
CA ALA A 368 1.37 -12.24 10.07
C ALA A 368 0.63 -13.27 9.19
N PRO A 369 0.78 -14.58 9.45
CA PRO A 369 0.06 -15.62 8.71
C PRO A 369 -1.42 -15.76 9.07
N GLY A 370 -1.88 -15.10 10.14
CA GLY A 370 -3.30 -14.96 10.45
C GLY A 370 -3.97 -13.82 9.66
N ALA A 371 -5.07 -13.29 10.19
CA ALA A 371 -5.74 -12.11 9.65
C ALA A 371 -5.12 -10.81 10.22
N ALA A 372 -4.72 -9.88 9.37
CA ALA A 372 -3.98 -8.67 9.79
C ALA A 372 -4.61 -7.37 9.27
N LEU A 373 -4.75 -6.39 10.17
CA LEU A 373 -5.17 -5.01 9.89
C LEU A 373 -4.03 -4.05 10.26
N VAL A 374 -3.46 -3.35 9.26
CA VAL A 374 -2.16 -2.65 9.39
C VAL A 374 -2.20 -1.26 8.72
N GLN A 375 -1.99 -0.17 9.46
CA GLN A 375 -2.28 1.19 8.95
C GLN A 375 -1.19 1.85 8.08
N GLU A 376 -0.07 1.19 7.76
CA GLU A 376 1.09 1.40 8.64
C GLU A 376 2.21 0.35 8.48
N VAL A 377 2.99 0.34 7.39
CA VAL A 377 4.24 -0.44 7.31
C VAL A 377 5.40 0.43 6.88
N ARG A 378 6.58 0.29 7.50
CA ARG A 378 7.87 0.83 7.03
C ARG A 378 8.93 -0.26 7.15
N GLY A 379 9.26 -0.92 6.04
CA GLY A 379 10.10 -2.12 6.00
C GLY A 379 9.49 -3.27 5.21
N LEU A 380 9.30 -4.43 5.84
CA LEU A 380 8.96 -5.70 5.17
C LEU A 380 7.75 -6.37 5.84
N LEU A 381 6.67 -6.61 5.07
CA LEU A 381 5.47 -7.34 5.51
C LEU A 381 5.36 -8.70 4.79
N LEU A 382 5.34 -9.78 5.58
CA LEU A 382 5.02 -11.14 5.17
C LEU A 382 3.67 -11.56 5.76
N ALA A 383 2.60 -11.38 4.97
CA ALA A 383 1.24 -11.77 5.30
C ALA A 383 0.70 -12.79 4.29
N PRO A 384 0.84 -14.11 4.56
CA PRO A 384 0.22 -15.15 3.74
C PRO A 384 -1.26 -15.43 4.04
N GLY A 385 -1.79 -14.87 5.15
CA GLY A 385 -3.22 -14.88 5.44
C GLY A 385 -3.99 -13.77 4.72
N ALA A 386 -5.16 -13.38 5.26
CA ALA A 386 -5.93 -12.26 4.75
C ALA A 386 -5.41 -10.93 5.33
N ALA A 387 -5.03 -9.98 4.48
CA ALA A 387 -4.40 -8.73 4.88
C ALA A 387 -5.19 -7.49 4.43
N LEU A 388 -5.45 -6.59 5.38
CA LEU A 388 -6.05 -5.27 5.15
C LEU A 388 -5.03 -4.20 5.56
N VAL A 389 -4.38 -3.58 4.58
CA VAL A 389 -3.27 -2.65 4.79
C VAL A 389 -3.61 -1.27 4.21
N GLN A 390 -3.26 -0.20 4.93
CA GLN A 390 -3.43 1.17 4.42
C GLN A 390 -2.18 1.61 3.63
N GLU A 391 -1.05 1.95 4.28
CA GLU A 391 0.19 2.29 3.55
C GLU A 391 1.35 1.28 3.77
N VAL A 392 2.12 0.97 2.71
CA VAL A 392 3.34 0.15 2.77
C VAL A 392 4.60 0.90 2.29
N ARG A 393 5.33 1.45 3.26
CA ARG A 393 6.73 1.89 3.26
C ARG A 393 7.81 0.85 2.91
N GLY A 394 7.69 0.08 1.83
CA GLY A 394 8.71 -0.92 1.48
C GLY A 394 8.21 -2.14 0.71
N LEU A 395 8.45 -3.35 1.24
CA LEU A 395 8.21 -4.63 0.56
C LEU A 395 7.05 -5.39 1.21
N LEU A 396 6.04 -5.79 0.43
CA LEU A 396 4.92 -6.63 0.88
C LEU A 396 4.80 -7.92 0.05
N LEU A 397 4.51 -9.03 0.73
CA LEU A 397 3.74 -10.13 0.14
C LEU A 397 2.87 -10.83 1.20
N ALA A 398 1.64 -11.28 0.93
CA ALA A 398 0.85 -11.15 -0.30
C ALA A 398 0.37 -12.46 -0.99
N PRO A 399 0.76 -13.70 -0.59
CA PRO A 399 0.24 -14.88 -1.30
C PRO A 399 -1.22 -15.22 -0.94
N GLY A 400 -1.76 -14.66 0.14
CA GLY A 400 -3.18 -14.72 0.48
C GLY A 400 -4.02 -13.67 -0.24
N ALA A 401 -5.19 -13.35 0.32
CA ALA A 401 -6.05 -12.27 -0.18
C ALA A 401 -5.69 -10.94 0.47
N ALA A 402 -5.50 -9.87 -0.31
CA ALA A 402 -5.02 -8.59 0.21
C ALA A 402 -5.76 -7.36 -0.34
N LEU A 403 -6.05 -6.40 0.53
CA LEU A 403 -6.38 -5.00 0.21
C LEU A 403 -5.26 -4.11 0.74
N VAL A 404 -4.73 -3.21 -0.10
CA VAL A 404 -3.50 -2.44 0.19
C VAL A 404 -3.62 -1.03 -0.40
N GLN A 405 -4.09 -0.05 0.38
CA GLN A 405 -4.54 1.24 -0.17
C GLN A 405 -3.43 2.05 -0.88
N GLU A 406 -2.21 2.07 -0.34
CA GLU A 406 -1.02 2.66 -0.96
C GLU A 406 0.24 1.80 -0.75
N VAL A 407 1.01 1.60 -1.82
CA VAL A 407 2.43 1.20 -1.78
C VAL A 407 3.13 2.01 -2.89
N ARG A 408 4.38 2.45 -2.78
CA ARG A 408 5.18 2.67 -1.57
C ARG A 408 6.57 1.98 -1.64
N GLY A 409 6.82 1.18 -2.68
CA GLY A 409 7.93 0.23 -2.78
C GLY A 409 7.65 -0.95 -3.72
N LEU A 410 7.68 -2.19 -3.21
CA LEU A 410 7.59 -3.44 -3.99
C LEU A 410 6.52 -4.39 -3.42
N LEU A 411 5.59 -4.87 -4.26
CA LEU A 411 4.55 -5.82 -3.85
C LEU A 411 4.60 -7.13 -4.66
N LEU A 412 4.67 -8.29 -4.00
CA LEU A 412 4.42 -9.59 -4.64
C LEU A 412 3.03 -10.10 -4.21
N ALA A 413 2.09 -10.05 -5.15
CA ALA A 413 0.68 -10.46 -5.09
C ALA A 413 0.28 -11.92 -5.46
N PRO A 414 0.87 -13.06 -5.02
CA PRO A 414 0.49 -14.36 -5.59
C PRO A 414 -0.99 -14.76 -5.57
N GLY A 415 -1.77 -14.27 -4.59
CA GLY A 415 -3.18 -14.58 -4.43
C GLY A 415 -4.14 -13.67 -5.20
N ALA A 416 -5.38 -13.60 -4.73
CA ALA A 416 -6.40 -12.67 -5.23
C ALA A 416 -6.32 -11.36 -4.45
N ALA A 417 -5.96 -10.26 -5.12
CA ALA A 417 -5.67 -9.02 -4.41
C ALA A 417 -6.53 -7.86 -4.96
N LEU A 418 -7.21 -7.11 -4.09
CA LEU A 418 -8.05 -5.95 -4.47
C LEU A 418 -7.16 -4.73 -4.72
N VAL A 419 -6.24 -4.96 -5.64
CA VAL A 419 -4.88 -4.45 -5.74
C VAL A 419 -4.58 -4.36 -7.27
N GLN A 420 -3.94 -3.27 -7.70
CA GLN A 420 -4.21 -2.39 -8.87
C GLN A 420 -3.03 -2.10 -10.19
N GLU A 421 -1.76 -1.40 -10.55
CA GLU A 421 -0.41 -0.52 -10.13
C GLU A 421 1.01 -0.86 -9.53
N VAL A 422 1.31 -0.43 -8.25
CA VAL A 422 2.62 -0.12 -7.63
C VAL A 422 3.17 1.35 -7.69
N ARG A 423 3.21 2.24 -6.65
CA ARG A 423 4.22 3.34 -6.61
C ARG A 423 5.58 2.69 -6.38
N GLY A 424 6.17 2.20 -7.46
CA GLY A 424 7.34 1.33 -7.49
C GLY A 424 7.12 0.09 -8.37
N LEU A 425 7.31 -1.10 -7.80
CA LEU A 425 7.40 -2.39 -8.51
C LEU A 425 6.41 -3.42 -8.00
N LEU A 426 6.08 -4.38 -8.87
CA LEU A 426 4.91 -5.20 -8.60
C LEU A 426 4.72 -6.45 -9.47
N LEU A 427 4.35 -7.55 -8.80
CA LEU A 427 4.20 -8.88 -9.38
C LEU A 427 3.05 -9.70 -8.72
N ALA A 428 1.83 -9.72 -9.30
CA ALA A 428 0.71 -10.58 -8.87
C ALA A 428 0.28 -11.60 -9.97
N PRO A 429 0.74 -12.86 -9.93
CA PRO A 429 0.35 -13.86 -10.93
C PRO A 429 -1.13 -14.29 -10.83
N GLY A 430 -1.81 -14.00 -9.72
CA GLY A 430 -3.23 -14.29 -9.51
C GLY A 430 -4.18 -13.25 -10.13
N ALA A 431 -5.40 -13.20 -9.62
CA ALA A 431 -6.37 -12.18 -10.00
C ALA A 431 -6.13 -10.90 -9.20
N ALA A 432 -6.17 -9.77 -9.87
CA ALA A 432 -5.98 -8.49 -9.22
C ALA A 432 -7.11 -7.54 -9.64
N LEU A 433 -7.50 -6.57 -8.81
CA LEU A 433 -8.37 -5.48 -9.28
C LEU A 433 -7.49 -4.31 -9.67
N VAL A 434 -6.76 -4.67 -10.73
CA VAL A 434 -5.57 -4.10 -11.33
C VAL A 434 -5.78 -2.68 -11.77
N GLN A 435 -5.90 -1.67 -10.96
CA GLN A 435 -5.66 -0.29 -11.32
C GLN A 435 -4.03 -0.03 -11.77
N GLU A 436 -2.89 0.87 -11.68
CA GLU A 436 -2.31 2.38 -11.86
C GLU A 436 -0.90 2.20 -12.47
N VAL A 437 -0.08 3.19 -12.82
CA VAL A 437 1.36 2.87 -12.85
C VAL A 437 2.24 3.98 -12.28
N ARG A 438 2.31 4.17 -10.96
CA ARG A 438 3.42 4.82 -10.22
C ARG A 438 4.81 4.20 -10.44
N GLY A 439 5.05 3.46 -11.54
CA GLY A 439 6.27 2.67 -11.76
C GLY A 439 6.16 1.58 -12.84
N LEU A 440 6.15 0.31 -12.43
CA LEU A 440 6.16 -0.84 -13.35
C LEU A 440 5.44 -2.07 -12.78
N LEU A 441 4.80 -2.81 -13.70
CA LEU A 441 3.85 -3.86 -13.40
C LEU A 441 4.05 -5.12 -14.31
N LEU A 442 4.41 -6.31 -13.76
CA LEU A 442 4.56 -7.62 -14.47
C LEU A 442 3.90 -8.83 -13.72
N ALA A 443 2.73 -9.31 -14.12
CA ALA A 443 1.81 -10.00 -13.19
C ALA A 443 0.61 -10.70 -13.89
N PRO A 444 0.81 -11.88 -14.52
CA PRO A 444 0.04 -12.24 -15.74
C PRO A 444 -1.48 -12.46 -15.67
N GLY A 445 -2.08 -12.68 -14.48
CA GLY A 445 -3.35 -13.41 -14.27
C GLY A 445 -4.62 -12.88 -14.97
N ALA A 446 -5.58 -12.28 -14.25
CA ALA A 446 -6.88 -11.82 -14.80
C ALA A 446 -7.49 -10.65 -13.98
N ALA A 447 -7.92 -9.54 -14.61
CA ALA A 447 -8.13 -8.29 -13.87
C ALA A 447 -8.68 -7.04 -14.60
N LEU A 448 -8.90 -5.98 -13.82
CA LEU A 448 -9.66 -4.77 -14.18
C LEU A 448 -9.06 -3.47 -13.56
N VAL A 449 -9.01 -2.34 -14.28
CA VAL A 449 -7.82 -1.45 -14.30
C VAL A 449 -8.06 0.07 -14.65
N GLN A 450 -7.90 1.14 -13.79
CA GLN A 450 -8.28 2.62 -14.00
C GLN A 450 -7.40 3.71 -14.75
N GLU A 451 -6.38 4.47 -14.20
CA GLU A 451 -5.47 5.42 -15.00
C GLU A 451 -3.87 5.27 -14.93
N VAL A 452 -3.07 5.01 -16.02
CA VAL A 452 -1.57 4.71 -16.00
C VAL A 452 -0.65 5.91 -15.83
N ARG A 453 0.54 5.65 -15.23
CA ARG A 453 1.75 6.51 -15.31
C ARG A 453 3.14 5.83 -15.46
N GLY A 454 3.32 4.77 -16.27
CA GLY A 454 4.59 4.02 -16.34
C GLY A 454 4.63 2.83 -17.32
N LEU A 455 5.25 1.70 -16.93
CA LEU A 455 5.37 0.49 -17.75
C LEU A 455 4.40 -0.63 -17.32
N LEU A 456 3.75 -1.22 -18.31
CA LEU A 456 2.71 -2.21 -18.10
C LEU A 456 2.83 -3.40 -19.06
N LEU A 457 2.76 -4.60 -18.51
CA LEU A 457 2.13 -5.80 -19.10
C LEU A 457 0.77 -5.90 -18.35
N ALA A 458 -0.41 -6.33 -18.89
CA ALA A 458 -1.80 -5.86 -18.46
C ALA A 458 -3.28 -6.49 -18.04
N PRO A 459 -3.95 -7.73 -17.79
CA PRO A 459 -3.91 -9.25 -17.86
C PRO A 459 -4.78 -10.14 -18.71
N GLY A 460 -4.58 -11.47 -18.53
CA GLY A 460 -4.95 -12.58 -19.41
C GLY A 460 -6.22 -12.27 -20.18
N ALA A 461 -7.21 -11.73 -19.47
CA ALA A 461 -8.04 -10.63 -19.96
C ALA A 461 -7.97 -9.39 -19.04
N ALA A 462 -8.17 -8.18 -19.60
CA ALA A 462 -7.85 -6.88 -18.97
C ALA A 462 -8.81 -5.70 -19.30
N LEU A 463 -9.05 -4.73 -18.37
CA LEU A 463 -10.33 -3.98 -18.33
C LEU A 463 -10.37 -2.54 -17.64
N VAL A 464 -11.42 -1.69 -17.84
CA VAL A 464 -11.60 -0.17 -17.81
C VAL A 464 -10.69 0.76 -16.95
N GLN A 465 -9.80 1.72 -17.38
CA GLN A 465 -9.80 2.84 -18.38
C GLN A 465 -8.45 3.26 -19.15
N GLU A 466 -7.51 4.10 -18.66
CA GLU A 466 -6.45 4.86 -19.45
C GLU A 466 -4.98 4.30 -19.46
N VAL A 467 -4.12 4.70 -20.41
CA VAL A 467 -2.64 4.48 -20.45
C VAL A 467 -1.84 5.77 -20.63
N ARG A 468 -0.74 5.99 -19.89
CA ARG A 468 0.23 7.09 -20.05
C ARG A 468 1.65 6.57 -19.86
N GLY A 469 2.25 6.05 -20.93
CA GLY A 469 3.53 5.35 -20.88
C GLY A 469 3.61 4.19 -21.86
N LEU A 470 4.18 3.06 -21.42
CA LEU A 470 4.48 1.90 -22.26
C LEU A 470 3.64 0.71 -21.81
N LEU A 471 2.72 0.27 -22.66
CA LEU A 471 1.95 -0.96 -22.47
C LEU A 471 2.37 -1.99 -23.54
N LEU A 472 3.09 -3.05 -23.16
CA LEU A 472 3.03 -4.28 -23.97
C LEU A 472 1.65 -4.88 -23.68
N ALA A 473 0.84 -5.17 -24.70
CA ALA A 473 -0.62 -4.98 -24.74
C ALA A 473 -1.51 -6.22 -25.05
N PRO A 474 -1.66 -7.15 -24.12
CA PRO A 474 -2.32 -6.72 -22.87
C PRO A 474 -3.69 -7.31 -22.28
N GLY A 475 -4.59 -8.03 -23.00
CA GLY A 475 -5.40 -9.23 -22.51
C GLY A 475 -5.93 -10.36 -23.46
N ALA A 476 -7.23 -10.60 -23.62
CA ALA A 476 -8.07 -9.66 -24.34
C ALA A 476 -7.82 -8.25 -23.82
N ALA A 477 -7.04 -7.44 -24.55
CA ALA A 477 -6.68 -6.08 -24.14
C ALA A 477 -7.70 -5.17 -24.76
N LEU A 478 -8.25 -4.28 -23.96
CA LEU A 478 -9.46 -3.59 -24.31
C LEU A 478 -9.27 -2.07 -24.17
N VAL A 479 -8.06 -1.49 -24.33
CA VAL A 479 -7.71 -0.12 -23.89
C VAL A 479 -8.74 0.99 -24.09
N GLN A 480 -8.96 1.88 -23.12
CA GLN A 480 -9.95 2.94 -23.24
C GLN A 480 -9.25 4.18 -23.75
N GLU A 481 -8.20 4.63 -23.10
CA GLU A 481 -7.25 5.56 -23.72
C GLU A 481 -5.83 4.98 -23.71
N VAL A 482 -5.05 5.23 -24.76
CA VAL A 482 -3.59 5.20 -24.71
C VAL A 482 -3.03 6.59 -24.93
N ARG A 483 -1.97 6.93 -24.20
CA ARG A 483 -1.14 8.14 -24.35
C ARG A 483 0.33 7.71 -24.24
N GLY A 484 0.90 7.22 -25.35
CA GLY A 484 2.22 6.60 -25.36
C GLY A 484 2.32 5.44 -26.36
N LEU A 485 2.82 4.28 -25.92
CA LEU A 485 3.19 3.16 -26.78
C LEU A 485 2.49 1.86 -26.38
N LEU A 486 1.90 1.17 -27.36
CA LEU A 486 1.10 -0.04 -27.20
C LEU A 486 1.65 -1.18 -28.09
N LEU A 487 2.32 -2.21 -27.53
CA LEU A 487 2.90 -3.32 -28.32
C LEU A 487 2.09 -4.61 -28.25
N ALA A 488 1.74 -5.14 -29.42
CA ALA A 488 0.69 -6.11 -29.63
C ALA A 488 0.69 -7.32 -28.68
N PRO A 489 1.58 -8.31 -28.91
CA PRO A 489 1.13 -9.67 -29.25
C PRO A 489 0.01 -9.87 -30.28
N GLY A 490 -1.29 -10.01 -29.97
CA GLY A 490 -2.07 -9.28 -28.97
C GLY A 490 -2.58 -7.94 -29.55
N ALA A 491 -2.94 -6.99 -28.70
CA ALA A 491 -3.80 -5.86 -29.06
C ALA A 491 -5.19 -6.09 -28.54
N ALA A 492 -6.16 -5.78 -29.37
CA ALA A 492 -6.85 -4.56 -29.02
C ALA A 492 -8.35 -4.67 -29.21
N LEU A 493 -9.06 -4.11 -28.26
CA LEU A 493 -10.44 -3.70 -28.38
C LEU A 493 -10.56 -2.29 -27.79
N VAL A 494 -9.83 -1.37 -28.43
CA VAL A 494 -9.41 -0.09 -27.86
C VAL A 494 -10.40 1.03 -28.20
N GLN A 495 -10.52 2.04 -27.35
CA GLN A 495 -11.19 3.30 -27.71
C GLN A 495 -10.13 4.26 -28.28
N GLU A 496 -9.49 5.14 -27.51
CA GLU A 496 -8.48 6.09 -27.98
C GLU A 496 -7.02 5.59 -27.93
N VAL A 497 -6.19 5.95 -28.92
CA VAL A 497 -4.73 5.76 -28.93
C VAL A 497 -4.02 7.04 -29.38
N ARG A 498 -3.53 7.85 -28.45
CA ARG A 498 -2.61 8.97 -28.68
C ARG A 498 -1.17 8.47 -28.63
N GLY A 499 -0.47 8.42 -29.77
CA GLY A 499 0.90 7.90 -29.87
C GLY A 499 1.04 6.73 -30.85
N LEU A 500 1.60 5.60 -30.40
CA LEU A 500 2.03 4.49 -31.27
C LEU A 500 1.43 3.15 -30.84
N LEU A 501 0.81 2.41 -31.76
CA LEU A 501 0.35 1.03 -31.56
C LEU A 501 0.94 0.10 -32.63
N LEU A 502 1.69 -0.94 -32.22
CA LEU A 502 2.06 -2.07 -33.08
C LEU A 502 1.12 -3.24 -32.76
N ALA A 503 0.32 -3.75 -33.70
CA ALA A 503 -0.63 -4.85 -33.46
C ALA A 503 -0.50 -5.96 -34.52
N PRO A 504 0.35 -6.99 -34.31
CA PRO A 504 0.54 -8.04 -35.30
C PRO A 504 -0.54 -9.12 -35.29
N GLY A 505 -1.24 -9.30 -34.17
CA GLY A 505 -2.59 -9.87 -34.15
C GLY A 505 -3.62 -8.88 -34.71
N ALA A 506 -4.82 -8.89 -34.14
CA ALA A 506 -5.88 -7.97 -34.52
C ALA A 506 -6.05 -6.85 -33.46
N ALA A 507 -6.39 -5.62 -33.89
CA ALA A 507 -6.59 -4.45 -33.01
C ALA A 507 -7.82 -3.57 -33.34
N LEU A 508 -8.84 -3.58 -32.46
CA LEU A 508 -10.20 -3.05 -32.65
C LEU A 508 -10.32 -1.68 -32.00
N VAL A 509 -9.58 -0.73 -32.56
CA VAL A 509 -9.42 0.65 -32.06
C VAL A 509 -10.54 1.55 -32.59
N GLN A 510 -11.01 2.52 -31.80
CA GLN A 510 -11.96 3.56 -32.25
C GLN A 510 -11.27 4.87 -32.69
N GLU A 511 -10.25 5.26 -31.94
CA GLU A 511 -9.60 6.56 -31.78
C GLU A 511 -8.12 6.80 -32.19
N VAL A 512 -7.64 6.55 -33.41
CA VAL A 512 -6.17 6.59 -33.69
C VAL A 512 -5.60 8.02 -33.82
N ARG A 513 -5.23 8.55 -32.66
CA ARG A 513 -4.36 9.68 -32.29
C ARG A 513 -2.87 9.57 -32.66
N GLY A 514 -2.49 8.99 -33.80
CA GLY A 514 -1.07 8.85 -34.14
C GLY A 514 -0.73 7.74 -35.14
N LEU A 515 0.33 6.97 -34.86
CA LEU A 515 0.86 5.89 -35.70
C LEU A 515 0.26 4.53 -35.31
N LEU A 516 -0.47 3.89 -36.22
CA LEU A 516 -0.91 2.49 -36.09
C LEU A 516 -0.19 1.59 -37.11
N LEU A 517 0.45 0.54 -36.62
CA LEU A 517 1.17 -0.48 -37.38
C LEU A 517 0.53 -1.84 -37.11
N ALA A 518 -0.40 -2.27 -37.96
CA ALA A 518 -1.23 -3.45 -37.72
C ALA A 518 -1.15 -4.46 -38.88
N PRO A 519 -0.15 -5.38 -38.89
CA PRO A 519 0.00 -6.34 -39.98
C PRO A 519 -0.99 -7.52 -39.95
N GLY A 520 -1.76 -7.72 -38.88
CA GLY A 520 -2.91 -8.62 -38.90
C GLY A 520 -4.15 -7.99 -39.54
N ALA A 521 -5.33 -8.56 -39.27
CA ALA A 521 -6.58 -7.90 -39.63
C ALA A 521 -6.75 -6.65 -38.73
N ALA A 522 -6.92 -5.45 -39.31
CA ALA A 522 -6.77 -4.15 -38.64
C ALA A 522 -7.94 -3.19 -38.88
N LEU A 523 -8.72 -2.89 -37.84
CA LEU A 523 -10.13 -2.59 -38.03
C LEU A 523 -10.47 -1.32 -37.26
N VAL A 524 -10.05 -0.25 -37.92
CA VAL A 524 -9.63 1.01 -37.34
C VAL A 524 -10.70 2.03 -37.66
N GLN A 525 -11.49 2.46 -36.67
CA GLN A 525 -12.70 3.21 -37.00
C GLN A 525 -12.36 4.60 -37.59
N GLU A 526 -11.52 5.38 -36.92
CA GLU A 526 -10.93 6.61 -37.44
C GLU A 526 -9.39 6.60 -37.35
N VAL A 527 -8.72 7.38 -38.21
CA VAL A 527 -7.28 7.68 -38.19
C VAL A 527 -7.04 9.17 -38.37
N ARG A 528 -6.15 9.81 -37.59
CA ARG A 528 -5.79 11.23 -37.75
C ARG A 528 -4.35 11.54 -38.17
N GLU A 529 -3.48 10.54 -38.28
CA GLU A 529 -2.09 10.76 -38.70
C GLU A 529 -1.63 9.66 -39.68
N LEU A 530 -1.34 8.45 -39.21
CA LEU A 530 -0.76 7.39 -40.05
C LEU A 530 -1.25 5.98 -39.67
N LEU A 531 -1.69 5.22 -40.66
CA LEU A 531 -2.01 3.80 -40.54
C LEU A 531 -1.21 2.96 -41.55
N LEU A 532 -0.43 2.02 -41.05
CA LEU A 532 0.30 0.99 -41.79
C LEU A 532 -0.36 -0.37 -41.51
N ALA A 533 -1.12 -0.88 -42.46
CA ALA A 533 -1.90 -2.10 -42.32
C ALA A 533 -1.70 -3.05 -43.52
N PRO A 534 -0.61 -3.85 -43.55
CA PRO A 534 -0.37 -4.80 -44.63
C PRO A 534 -1.25 -6.05 -44.62
N GLY A 535 -2.04 -6.27 -43.56
CA GLY A 535 -3.10 -7.28 -43.54
C GLY A 535 -4.41 -6.78 -44.17
N ALA A 536 -5.54 -7.37 -43.75
CA ALA A 536 -6.88 -6.92 -44.18
C ALA A 536 -7.35 -5.73 -43.31
N ALA A 537 -7.52 -4.56 -43.92
CA ALA A 537 -7.72 -3.30 -43.21
C ALA A 537 -9.07 -2.67 -43.56
N LEU A 538 -9.95 -2.51 -42.57
CA LEU A 538 -11.33 -2.09 -42.84
C LEU A 538 -11.72 -0.90 -41.92
N VAL A 539 -12.02 0.27 -42.50
CA VAL A 539 -11.89 1.63 -41.91
C VAL A 539 -13.09 2.54 -42.26
N GLN A 540 -13.48 3.48 -41.38
CA GLN A 540 -14.36 4.60 -41.78
C GLN A 540 -13.52 5.74 -42.36
N GLU A 541 -12.98 6.62 -41.51
CA GLU A 541 -12.36 7.87 -41.93
C GLU A 541 -10.83 7.88 -41.69
N VAL A 542 -10.08 8.27 -42.73
CA VAL A 542 -8.64 8.56 -42.64
C VAL A 542 -8.43 10.05 -42.87
N ARG A 543 -8.03 10.80 -41.84
CA ARG A 543 -7.56 12.19 -41.94
C ARG A 543 -6.03 12.22 -41.90
N GLY A 544 -5.36 11.76 -42.94
CA GLY A 544 -3.91 11.55 -42.92
C GLY A 544 -3.41 10.59 -44.00
N LEU A 545 -2.48 9.70 -43.63
CA LEU A 545 -1.79 8.80 -44.55
C LEU A 545 -2.07 7.32 -44.22
N LEU A 546 -2.63 6.58 -45.18
CA LEU A 546 -2.90 5.14 -45.07
C LEU A 546 -2.04 4.35 -46.07
N LEU A 547 -1.30 3.37 -45.55
CA LEU A 547 -0.46 2.42 -46.27
C LEU A 547 -1.02 1.01 -46.07
N ALA A 548 -1.80 0.52 -47.04
CA ALA A 548 -2.50 -0.75 -46.95
C ALA A 548 -2.21 -1.66 -48.16
N PRO A 549 -1.07 -2.38 -48.18
CA PRO A 549 -0.73 -3.29 -49.27
C PRO A 549 -1.51 -4.61 -49.28
N GLY A 550 -2.31 -4.90 -48.24
CA GLY A 550 -3.27 -5.99 -48.25
C GLY A 550 -4.62 -5.59 -48.89
N ALA A 551 -5.71 -6.24 -48.46
CA ALA A 551 -7.06 -5.85 -48.87
C ALA A 551 -7.59 -4.73 -47.96
N ALA A 552 -7.82 -3.55 -48.54
CA ALA A 552 -8.28 -2.35 -47.85
C ALA A 552 -9.74 -2.04 -48.18
N LEU A 553 -10.49 -1.48 -47.25
CA LEU A 553 -11.95 -1.30 -47.29
C LEU A 553 -12.29 -0.04 -46.46
N VAL A 554 -12.48 1.12 -47.11
CA VAL A 554 -12.37 2.47 -46.47
C VAL A 554 -13.55 3.36 -46.89
N GLN A 555 -14.20 4.09 -45.98
CA GLN A 555 -15.36 4.95 -46.35
C GLN A 555 -15.02 6.38 -46.74
N GLU A 556 -14.05 7.01 -46.07
CA GLU A 556 -13.61 8.36 -46.36
C GLU A 556 -12.09 8.45 -46.23
N VAL A 557 -11.41 8.85 -47.29
CA VAL A 557 -10.02 9.29 -47.23
C VAL A 557 -9.98 10.80 -47.34
N ARG A 558 -9.30 11.47 -46.43
CA ARG A 558 -9.03 12.93 -46.41
C ARG A 558 -7.52 13.11 -46.22
N GLY A 559 -6.77 12.98 -47.32
CA GLY A 559 -5.30 12.87 -47.29
C GLY A 559 -4.75 11.98 -48.39
N LEU A 560 -3.91 11.00 -48.03
CA LEU A 560 -3.17 10.14 -48.96
C LEU A 560 -3.37 8.65 -48.64
N LEU A 561 -3.75 7.85 -49.64
CA LEU A 561 -3.88 6.39 -49.54
C LEU A 561 -2.95 5.70 -50.56
N LEU A 562 -2.03 4.86 -50.08
CA LEU A 562 -1.30 3.88 -50.90
C LEU A 562 -1.90 2.49 -50.66
N ALA A 563 -2.56 1.94 -51.67
CA ALA A 563 -3.21 0.63 -51.61
C ALA A 563 -2.81 -0.25 -52.82
N PRO A 564 -1.60 -0.85 -52.81
CA PRO A 564 -1.15 -1.72 -53.90
C PRO A 564 -1.82 -3.10 -53.93
N GLY A 565 -2.61 -3.47 -52.91
CA GLY A 565 -3.49 -4.63 -52.92
C GLY A 565 -4.87 -4.33 -53.53
N ALA A 566 -5.92 -4.97 -53.01
CA ALA A 566 -7.30 -4.71 -53.44
C ALA A 566 -7.89 -3.54 -52.63
N ALA A 567 -8.41 -2.50 -53.31
CA ALA A 567 -8.76 -1.22 -52.71
C ALA A 567 -10.26 -0.87 -52.78
N LEU A 568 -10.86 -0.97 -51.60
CA LEU A 568 -12.21 -0.74 -51.12
C LEU A 568 -12.83 0.67 -51.03
N VAL A 569 -12.65 1.53 -52.04
CA VAL A 569 -12.90 2.99 -52.07
C VAL A 569 -14.35 3.48 -51.83
N GLN A 570 -14.68 3.96 -50.64
CA GLN A 570 -15.78 4.89 -50.34
C GLN A 570 -15.71 6.23 -51.11
N GLU A 571 -15.58 7.34 -50.38
CA GLU A 571 -15.08 8.63 -50.88
C GLU A 571 -13.54 8.78 -50.72
N VAL A 572 -12.89 9.46 -51.67
CA VAL A 572 -11.53 9.97 -51.57
C VAL A 572 -11.53 11.48 -51.73
N ARG A 573 -10.84 12.20 -50.84
CA ARG A 573 -10.62 13.65 -50.86
C ARG A 573 -9.11 13.90 -50.67
N GLY A 574 -8.38 13.94 -51.78
CA GLY A 574 -6.90 14.02 -51.77
C GLY A 574 -6.25 13.12 -52.84
N LEU A 575 -5.34 12.24 -52.41
CA LEU A 575 -4.50 11.40 -53.28
C LEU A 575 -4.73 9.90 -53.02
N LEU A 576 -5.04 9.13 -54.05
CA LEU A 576 -5.09 7.66 -53.99
C LEU A 576 -4.13 7.06 -55.03
N LEU A 577 -3.13 6.28 -54.58
CA LEU A 577 -2.29 5.47 -55.45
C LEU A 577 -2.65 3.99 -55.25
N ALA A 578 -3.22 3.35 -56.27
CA ALA A 578 -3.70 1.97 -56.21
C ALA A 578 -3.27 1.15 -57.45
N PRO A 579 -2.02 0.63 -57.47
CA PRO A 579 -1.54 -0.21 -58.57
C PRO A 579 -2.15 -1.63 -58.60
N GLY A 580 -2.88 -2.04 -57.57
CA GLY A 580 -3.65 -3.28 -57.56
C GLY A 580 -5.05 -3.12 -58.13
N ALA A 581 -6.00 -3.93 -57.65
CA ALA A 581 -7.39 -3.87 -58.08
C ALA A 581 -8.18 -2.84 -57.23
N ALA A 582 -8.55 -1.70 -57.79
CA ALA A 582 -9.25 -0.63 -57.07
C ALA A 582 -10.73 -0.56 -57.43
N LEU A 583 -11.57 -0.11 -56.51
CA LEU A 583 -13.03 -0.02 -56.62
C LEU A 583 -13.47 1.19 -55.79
N VAL A 584 -13.87 2.31 -56.38
CA VAL A 584 -14.06 3.63 -55.74
C VAL A 584 -15.40 4.26 -56.09
N GLN A 585 -16.14 4.81 -55.13
CA GLN A 585 -17.39 5.51 -55.41
C GLN A 585 -17.15 6.96 -55.83
N GLU A 586 -16.57 7.81 -54.98
CA GLU A 586 -16.25 9.19 -55.38
C GLU A 586 -14.77 9.53 -55.17
N VAL A 587 -14.13 10.16 -56.16
CA VAL A 587 -12.80 10.77 -56.05
C VAL A 587 -12.90 12.28 -56.17
N ARG A 588 -12.37 13.03 -55.20
CA ARG A 588 -12.16 14.47 -55.22
C ARG A 588 -10.65 14.75 -55.07
N GLY A 589 -9.92 14.88 -56.17
CA GLY A 589 -8.47 15.04 -56.16
C GLY A 589 -7.75 14.24 -57.25
N LEU A 590 -6.68 13.52 -56.90
CA LEU A 590 -5.91 12.70 -57.85
C LEU A 590 -6.03 11.20 -57.53
N LEU A 591 -6.33 10.38 -58.53
CA LEU A 591 -6.25 8.93 -58.47
C LEU A 591 -5.21 8.44 -59.49
N LEU A 592 -4.17 7.74 -59.03
CA LEU A 592 -3.25 7.01 -59.90
C LEU A 592 -3.52 5.51 -59.71
N ALA A 593 -4.12 4.85 -60.71
CA ALA A 593 -4.45 3.44 -60.62
C ALA A 593 -3.85 2.62 -61.78
N PRO A 594 -2.60 2.14 -61.62
CA PRO A 594 -1.96 1.29 -62.63
C PRO A 594 -2.62 -0.05 -62.96
N GLY A 595 -3.43 -0.61 -62.05
CA GLY A 595 -4.05 -1.92 -62.22
C GLY A 595 -5.41 -1.86 -62.91
N ALA A 596 -6.28 -2.82 -62.60
CA ALA A 596 -7.70 -2.72 -62.91
C ALA A 596 -8.37 -1.87 -61.81
N ALA A 597 -8.81 -0.67 -62.14
CA ALA A 597 -9.57 0.16 -61.22
C ALA A 597 -11.02 0.20 -61.65
N LEU A 598 -11.89 0.53 -60.73
CA LEU A 598 -13.30 0.64 -60.94
C LEU A 598 -13.74 1.93 -60.22
N VAL A 599 -14.07 3.05 -60.88
CA VAL A 599 -14.51 4.31 -60.21
C VAL A 599 -15.93 4.75 -60.61
N GLN A 600 -16.82 5.19 -59.71
CA GLN A 600 -18.11 5.78 -60.11
C GLN A 600 -17.95 7.25 -60.54
N GLU A 601 -17.69 8.21 -59.64
CA GLU A 601 -17.49 9.62 -60.01
C GLU A 601 -16.05 10.08 -59.74
N VAL A 602 -15.42 10.75 -60.72
CA VAL A 602 -14.15 11.47 -60.55
C VAL A 602 -14.36 12.97 -60.68
N ARG A 603 -13.90 13.73 -59.69
CA ARG A 603 -13.80 15.20 -59.65
C ARG A 603 -12.33 15.59 -59.46
N GLY A 604 -11.59 15.75 -60.55
CA GLY A 604 -10.14 16.01 -60.53
C GLY A 604 -9.39 15.28 -61.64
N LEU A 605 -8.26 14.64 -61.32
CA LEU A 605 -7.44 13.91 -62.31
C LEU A 605 -7.41 12.40 -62.01
N LEU A 606 -7.58 11.57 -63.03
CA LEU A 606 -7.37 10.12 -62.98
C LEU A 606 -6.29 9.71 -63.98
N LEU A 607 -5.21 9.07 -63.51
CA LEU A 607 -4.22 8.39 -64.37
C LEU A 607 -4.41 6.87 -64.26
N ALA A 608 -4.75 6.26 -65.38
CA ALA A 608 -5.34 4.92 -65.49
C ALA A 608 -4.65 4.08 -66.58
N PRO A 609 -3.36 3.71 -66.44
CA PRO A 609 -2.66 3.01 -67.52
C PRO A 609 -3.03 1.52 -67.65
N GLY A 610 -3.71 0.95 -66.66
CA GLY A 610 -4.34 -0.37 -66.75
C GLY A 610 -5.83 -0.29 -67.07
N ALA A 611 -6.56 -1.32 -66.64
CA ALA A 611 -8.02 -1.44 -66.65
C ALA A 611 -8.77 -0.41 -65.77
N ALA A 612 -8.45 0.89 -65.78
CA ALA A 612 -8.67 1.77 -64.61
C ALA A 612 -9.83 2.80 -64.70
N LEU A 613 -10.89 2.50 -63.92
CA LEU A 613 -12.30 2.70 -64.27
C LEU A 613 -12.83 4.19 -64.02
N VAL A 614 -14.12 4.57 -64.24
CA VAL A 614 -14.87 5.91 -64.13
C VAL A 614 -16.35 6.03 -64.70
N GLN A 615 -17.49 5.99 -63.97
CA GLN A 615 -18.84 6.21 -64.60
C GLN A 615 -18.95 7.62 -65.18
N GLU A 616 -18.68 8.63 -64.34
CA GLU A 616 -18.66 10.04 -64.69
C GLU A 616 -17.28 10.64 -64.42
N VAL A 617 -16.72 11.34 -65.41
CA VAL A 617 -15.50 12.14 -65.28
C VAL A 617 -15.85 13.62 -65.25
N ARG A 618 -15.41 14.35 -64.22
CA ARG A 618 -15.42 15.82 -64.12
C ARG A 618 -13.98 16.31 -63.89
N GLY A 619 -13.26 16.60 -64.96
CA GLY A 619 -11.83 16.95 -64.91
C GLY A 619 -11.01 16.30 -66.03
N LEU A 620 -9.84 15.72 -65.72
CA LEU A 620 -8.99 15.05 -66.73
C LEU A 620 -8.82 13.56 -66.44
N LEU A 621 -8.95 12.72 -67.47
CA LEU A 621 -8.64 11.30 -67.44
C LEU A 621 -7.52 10.98 -68.44
N LEU A 622 -6.44 10.35 -67.99
CA LEU A 622 -5.38 9.82 -68.85
C LEU A 622 -5.38 8.29 -68.76
N ALA A 623 -5.93 7.62 -69.78
CA ALA A 623 -6.15 6.17 -69.79
C ALA A 623 -5.44 5.48 -70.98
N PRO A 624 -4.11 5.26 -70.92
CA PRO A 624 -3.39 4.55 -71.99
C PRO A 624 -3.67 3.04 -72.06
N GLY A 625 -4.44 2.48 -71.11
CA GLY A 625 -4.98 1.12 -71.13
C GLY A 625 -6.30 1.00 -71.91
N ALA A 626 -7.33 0.42 -71.29
CA ALA A 626 -8.67 0.26 -71.87
C ALA A 626 -9.79 0.81 -70.98
N ALA A 627 -10.86 1.40 -71.55
CA ALA A 627 -11.96 2.04 -70.80
C ALA A 627 -13.28 2.15 -71.64
N LEU A 628 -14.48 2.49 -71.08
CA LEU A 628 -15.83 2.32 -71.71
C LEU A 628 -17.03 3.37 -71.51
N VAL A 629 -16.92 4.73 -71.52
CA VAL A 629 -17.59 5.79 -70.62
C VAL A 629 -19.08 5.79 -70.59
N GLN A 630 -19.64 6.16 -69.44
CA GLN A 630 -21.01 6.67 -69.40
C GLN A 630 -20.99 8.18 -69.68
N GLU A 631 -20.29 9.01 -68.88
CA GLU A 631 -20.14 10.45 -69.20
C GLU A 631 -18.74 11.09 -68.95
N VAL A 632 -18.23 11.89 -69.90
CA VAL A 632 -17.08 12.81 -69.70
C VAL A 632 -17.50 14.27 -69.77
N ARG A 633 -17.20 15.01 -68.70
CA ARG A 633 -17.23 16.47 -68.58
C ARG A 633 -15.80 16.97 -68.36
N GLY A 634 -15.03 17.08 -69.44
CA GLY A 634 -13.62 17.52 -69.39
C GLY A 634 -12.70 16.80 -70.36
N LEU A 635 -11.42 16.80 -69.99
CA LEU A 635 -10.26 16.22 -70.69
C LEU A 635 -10.28 14.69 -70.72
N LEU A 636 -10.17 14.03 -71.88
CA LEU A 636 -9.82 12.61 -71.96
C LEU A 636 -8.62 12.40 -72.89
N LEU A 637 -7.55 11.74 -72.44
CA LEU A 637 -6.47 11.23 -73.29
C LEU A 637 -6.43 9.69 -73.16
N ALA A 638 -6.84 8.97 -74.20
CA ALA A 638 -6.95 7.50 -74.17
C ALA A 638 -6.24 6.84 -75.36
N PRO A 639 -4.89 6.75 -75.36
CA PRO A 639 -4.13 6.21 -76.49
C PRO A 639 -4.22 4.69 -76.68
N GLY A 640 -4.89 3.96 -75.79
CA GLY A 640 -5.19 2.53 -75.94
C GLY A 640 -6.55 2.27 -76.60
N ALA A 641 -7.33 1.33 -76.06
CA ALA A 641 -8.63 0.93 -76.60
C ALA A 641 -9.79 1.52 -75.78
N ALA A 642 -10.54 2.45 -76.35
CA ALA A 642 -11.50 3.30 -75.64
C ALA A 642 -12.93 3.12 -76.16
N LEU A 643 -13.92 3.04 -75.26
CA LEU A 643 -15.36 2.94 -75.54
C LEU A 643 -16.09 4.15 -74.92
N VAL A 644 -17.24 4.62 -75.43
CA VAL A 644 -18.08 5.69 -74.83
C VAL A 644 -19.57 5.62 -75.09
N GLN A 645 -20.31 6.24 -74.18
CA GLN A 645 -21.69 6.67 -74.29
C GLN A 645 -21.78 8.21 -74.49
N GLU A 646 -21.35 9.08 -73.56
CA GLU A 646 -21.31 10.55 -73.77
C GLU A 646 -19.94 11.23 -73.50
N VAL A 647 -19.61 12.26 -74.31
CA VAL A 647 -18.55 13.25 -74.03
C VAL A 647 -18.98 14.68 -74.33
N ARG A 648 -18.59 15.64 -73.47
CA ARG A 648 -19.05 17.04 -73.52
C ARG A 648 -17.97 18.11 -73.73
N GLU A 649 -16.70 17.72 -73.87
CA GLU A 649 -15.59 18.65 -74.13
C GLU A 649 -14.58 18.12 -75.16
N LEU A 650 -13.65 17.23 -74.79
CA LEU A 650 -12.55 16.82 -75.69
C LEU A 650 -11.98 15.43 -75.36
N LEU A 651 -11.75 14.62 -76.39
CA LEU A 651 -10.92 13.41 -76.31
C LEU A 651 -9.68 13.54 -77.22
N LEU A 652 -8.54 12.94 -76.83
CA LEU A 652 -7.50 12.49 -77.75
C LEU A 652 -7.27 10.96 -77.57
N ALA A 653 -7.78 10.13 -78.50
CA ALA A 653 -7.51 8.68 -78.53
C ALA A 653 -6.79 8.26 -79.82
N PRO A 654 -5.45 8.30 -79.88
CA PRO A 654 -4.70 7.78 -81.02
C PRO A 654 -4.76 6.25 -81.22
N GLY A 655 -5.35 5.50 -80.29
CA GLY A 655 -5.57 4.06 -80.43
C GLY A 655 -6.91 3.72 -81.09
N ALA A 656 -7.56 2.65 -80.62
CA ALA A 656 -8.85 2.21 -81.16
C ALA A 656 -10.01 2.82 -80.34
N ALA A 657 -10.93 3.56 -80.97
CA ALA A 657 -12.02 4.25 -80.27
C ALA A 657 -13.42 3.82 -80.73
N LEU A 658 -14.33 3.58 -79.79
CA LEU A 658 -15.74 3.21 -80.00
C LEU A 658 -16.63 4.16 -79.21
N VAL A 659 -17.67 4.76 -79.79
CA VAL A 659 -18.32 5.94 -79.20
C VAL A 659 -19.78 6.04 -79.60
N GLN A 660 -20.66 6.44 -78.70
CA GLN A 660 -22.06 6.75 -79.03
C GLN A 660 -22.25 8.24 -79.32
N GLU A 661 -22.18 9.12 -78.32
CA GLU A 661 -22.34 10.57 -78.49
C GLU A 661 -21.14 11.40 -78.00
N VAL A 662 -20.87 12.49 -78.72
CA VAL A 662 -19.97 13.57 -78.32
C VAL A 662 -20.62 14.92 -78.61
N ARG A 663 -20.15 15.92 -77.89
CA ARG A 663 -20.47 17.34 -78.03
C ARG A 663 -19.15 18.06 -77.74
N GLY A 664 -18.26 18.23 -78.73
CA GLY A 664 -16.85 18.53 -78.44
C GLY A 664 -15.86 18.33 -79.59
N LEU A 665 -14.62 17.89 -79.27
CA LEU A 665 -13.47 17.63 -80.18
C LEU A 665 -12.86 16.21 -80.04
N LEU A 666 -12.28 15.63 -81.13
CA LEU A 666 -11.41 14.43 -81.12
C LEU A 666 -10.09 14.66 -81.93
N LEU A 667 -9.19 13.66 -82.02
CA LEU A 667 -7.75 13.73 -82.34
C LEU A 667 -6.92 12.62 -81.65
N ALA A 668 -7.09 11.29 -81.75
CA ALA A 668 -7.52 10.34 -82.79
C ALA A 668 -6.99 10.46 -84.22
N PRO A 669 -5.70 10.13 -84.40
CA PRO A 669 -5.15 9.54 -85.62
C PRO A 669 -5.38 8.02 -85.77
N GLY A 670 -6.06 7.34 -84.85
CA GLY A 670 -6.21 5.87 -84.84
C GLY A 670 -7.40 5.32 -85.66
N ALA A 671 -7.86 4.12 -85.30
CA ALA A 671 -9.03 3.49 -85.90
C ALA A 671 -10.26 3.72 -85.01
N ALA A 672 -11.31 4.36 -85.51
CA ALA A 672 -12.43 4.77 -84.68
C ALA A 672 -13.81 4.44 -85.31
N LEU A 673 -14.79 4.12 -84.46
CA LEU A 673 -16.20 3.88 -84.79
C LEU A 673 -17.09 4.65 -83.81
N VAL A 674 -18.03 5.44 -84.31
CA VAL A 674 -18.70 6.50 -83.55
C VAL A 674 -20.08 6.72 -84.16
N GLN A 675 -21.10 6.81 -83.30
CA GLN A 675 -22.49 6.91 -83.74
C GLN A 675 -22.85 8.35 -84.11
N GLU A 676 -23.30 9.20 -83.20
CA GLU A 676 -23.62 10.60 -83.49
C GLU A 676 -22.60 11.53 -82.84
N VAL A 677 -22.17 12.59 -83.53
CA VAL A 677 -21.62 13.73 -82.80
C VAL A 677 -22.02 15.09 -83.34
N ARG A 678 -22.32 15.97 -82.37
CA ARG A 678 -22.36 17.43 -82.53
C ARG A 678 -20.92 17.93 -82.61
N GLY A 679 -20.40 17.79 -83.84
CA GLY A 679 -19.01 17.85 -84.26
C GLY A 679 -18.47 16.70 -85.18
N LEU A 680 -18.68 15.36 -84.95
CA LEU A 680 -17.59 14.30 -85.05
C LEU A 680 -17.79 12.60 -85.19
N LEU A 681 -17.20 11.71 -86.10
CA LEU A 681 -16.13 10.50 -85.92
C LEU A 681 -14.53 10.58 -86.35
N LEU A 682 -13.49 10.91 -85.54
CA LEU A 682 -12.23 11.47 -86.12
C LEU A 682 -11.18 10.45 -86.45
N ALA A 683 -10.54 10.66 -87.59
CA ALA A 683 -9.39 9.88 -88.00
C ALA A 683 -8.53 10.54 -89.11
N PRO A 684 -7.25 10.86 -88.83
CA PRO A 684 -6.19 10.59 -89.80
C PRO A 684 -6.00 9.11 -90.13
N GLY A 685 -6.49 8.19 -89.28
CA GLY A 685 -6.53 6.76 -89.53
C GLY A 685 -7.83 6.29 -90.21
N ALA A 686 -8.40 5.18 -89.74
CA ALA A 686 -9.63 4.62 -90.30
C ALA A 686 -10.88 5.04 -89.48
N ALA A 687 -11.95 5.49 -90.13
CA ALA A 687 -13.17 5.99 -89.47
C ALA A 687 -14.44 5.24 -89.96
N LEU A 688 -15.35 4.90 -89.06
CA LEU A 688 -16.66 4.25 -89.28
C LEU A 688 -17.85 5.00 -88.61
N VAL A 689 -18.44 5.96 -89.32
CA VAL A 689 -19.34 7.04 -88.80
C VAL A 689 -20.80 6.80 -89.09
N GLN A 690 -21.70 7.10 -88.15
CA GLN A 690 -23.15 7.07 -88.40
C GLN A 690 -23.76 8.47 -88.64
N GLU A 691 -23.54 9.45 -87.76
CA GLU A 691 -23.99 10.84 -87.97
C GLU A 691 -22.95 11.87 -87.51
N VAL A 692 -22.73 12.91 -88.31
CA VAL A 692 -22.01 14.12 -87.87
C VAL A 692 -22.79 15.40 -88.09
N ARG A 693 -22.69 16.32 -87.14
CA ARG A 693 -23.18 17.70 -87.23
C ARG A 693 -22.01 18.66 -86.93
N GLY A 694 -21.05 18.83 -87.86
CA GLY A 694 -19.78 19.52 -87.58
C GLY A 694 -18.77 19.65 -88.74
N LEU A 695 -17.65 20.33 -88.49
CA LEU A 695 -16.76 20.88 -89.53
C LEU A 695 -15.26 20.66 -89.25
N LEU A 696 -14.62 19.74 -89.97
CA LEU A 696 -13.27 19.23 -89.66
C LEU A 696 -12.67 18.37 -90.79
N LEU A 697 -11.80 17.39 -90.46
CA LEU A 697 -11.03 16.58 -91.42
C LEU A 697 -10.93 15.09 -91.03
N ALA A 698 -10.64 14.22 -92.00
CA ALA A 698 -10.29 12.82 -91.83
C ALA A 698 -9.47 12.28 -93.04
N PRO A 699 -8.14 12.47 -93.07
CA PRO A 699 -7.31 12.18 -94.25
C PRO A 699 -6.96 10.70 -94.50
N GLY A 700 -7.42 9.77 -93.67
CA GLY A 700 -7.21 8.33 -93.87
C GLY A 700 -8.35 7.64 -94.63
N ALA A 701 -8.77 6.47 -94.14
CA ALA A 701 -9.83 5.66 -94.76
C ALA A 701 -11.16 5.86 -94.03
N ALA A 702 -12.08 6.65 -94.58
CA ALA A 702 -13.34 7.01 -93.95
C ALA A 702 -14.54 6.26 -94.54
N LEU A 703 -15.38 5.71 -93.68
CA LEU A 703 -16.68 5.07 -93.98
C LEU A 703 -17.74 5.84 -93.19
N VAL A 704 -18.66 6.52 -93.86
CA VAL A 704 -19.55 7.51 -93.24
C VAL A 704 -20.99 7.29 -93.70
N GLN A 705 -21.97 7.29 -92.80
CA GLN A 705 -23.38 7.23 -93.18
C GLN A 705 -23.93 8.65 -93.44
N GLU A 706 -24.37 9.37 -92.40
CA GLU A 706 -24.87 10.74 -92.49
C GLU A 706 -23.90 11.81 -91.95
N VAL A 707 -23.92 13.00 -92.55
CA VAL A 707 -23.26 14.24 -92.08
C VAL A 707 -24.09 15.46 -92.46
N ARG A 708 -23.93 16.51 -91.66
CA ARG A 708 -24.50 17.84 -91.80
C ARG A 708 -23.38 18.85 -91.43
N GLY A 709 -22.46 19.13 -92.37
CA GLY A 709 -21.10 19.56 -91.98
C GLY A 709 -20.04 19.74 -93.08
N LEU A 710 -18.75 19.63 -92.70
CA LEU A 710 -17.57 19.70 -93.60
C LEU A 710 -16.55 18.56 -93.40
N LEU A 711 -15.92 18.15 -94.50
CA LEU A 711 -14.70 17.31 -94.60
C LEU A 711 -13.97 17.68 -95.92
N LEU A 712 -12.78 17.22 -96.25
CA LEU A 712 -11.69 16.92 -95.31
C LEU A 712 -11.06 15.53 -95.52
N ALA A 713 -11.34 14.81 -96.61
CA ALA A 713 -10.95 13.42 -96.84
C ALA A 713 -10.02 13.21 -98.06
N PRO A 714 -8.76 13.69 -98.03
CA PRO A 714 -7.77 13.39 -99.07
C PRO A 714 -7.37 11.91 -99.18
N GLY A 715 -7.80 11.03 -98.28
CA GLY A 715 -7.61 9.58 -98.39
C GLY A 715 -8.74 8.88 -99.15
N ALA A 716 -9.06 7.65 -98.75
CA ALA A 716 -10.13 6.86 -99.36
C ALA A 716 -11.44 7.02 -98.58
N ALA A 717 -12.53 7.45 -99.23
CA ALA A 717 -13.78 7.80 -98.55
C ALA A 717 -15.01 7.10 -99.14
N LEU A 718 -15.75 6.36 -98.32
CA LEU A 718 -17.03 5.71 -98.63
C LEU A 718 -18.14 6.43 -97.87
N VAL A 719 -19.07 7.11 -98.54
CA VAL A 719 -20.09 7.93 -97.83
C VAL A 719 -21.51 7.86 -98.42
N GLN A 720 -22.55 7.85 -97.56
CA GLN A 720 -23.93 7.57 -97.97
C GLN A 720 -24.87 8.76 -98.19
N GLU A 721 -24.92 9.77 -97.29
CA GLU A 721 -26.09 10.64 -96.97
C GLU A 721 -25.64 11.97 -96.36
N VAL A 722 -25.02 12.88 -97.11
CA VAL A 722 -24.52 14.14 -96.51
C VAL A 722 -25.03 15.42 -97.14
N ARG A 723 -25.28 16.40 -96.25
CA ARG A 723 -25.79 17.75 -96.50
C ARG A 723 -24.73 18.76 -96.01
N GLY A 724 -23.73 19.07 -96.84
CA GLY A 724 -22.50 19.70 -96.35
C GLY A 724 -21.50 20.09 -97.44
N LEU A 725 -20.22 20.25 -97.09
CA LEU A 725 -19.13 20.46 -98.05
C LEU A 725 -18.06 19.36 -97.94
N LEU A 726 -17.37 19.05 -99.04
CA LEU A 726 -16.24 18.11 -99.05
C LEU A 726 -14.99 18.62 -99.73
N LEU A 727 -13.87 18.00 -99.42
CA LEU A 727 -12.65 18.01 -100.21
C LEU A 727 -12.06 16.60 -100.14
N ALA A 728 -12.08 15.86 -101.27
CA ALA A 728 -11.50 14.51 -101.39
C ALA A 728 -10.54 14.45 -102.57
N PRO A 729 -9.29 14.89 -102.34
CA PRO A 729 -8.19 14.59 -103.24
C PRO A 729 -7.90 13.11 -103.53
N GLY A 730 -8.40 12.18 -102.72
CA GLY A 730 -8.15 10.74 -102.87
C GLY A 730 -9.25 9.98 -103.63
N ALA A 731 -9.47 8.73 -103.23
CA ALA A 731 -10.43 7.83 -103.89
C ALA A 731 -11.79 7.86 -103.17
N ALA A 732 -12.82 8.43 -103.79
CA ALA A 732 -14.13 8.59 -103.15
C ALA A 732 -15.21 7.69 -103.79
N LEU A 733 -16.00 7.01 -102.97
CA LEU A 733 -17.21 6.26 -103.33
C LEU A 733 -18.39 6.87 -102.57
N VAL A 734 -19.29 7.58 -103.24
CA VAL A 734 -20.39 8.28 -102.55
C VAL A 734 -21.76 7.98 -103.14
N GLN A 735 -22.77 7.84 -102.27
CA GLN A 735 -24.14 7.60 -102.69
C GLN A 735 -24.88 8.93 -102.91
N GLU A 736 -25.17 9.73 -101.88
CA GLU A 736 -25.77 11.08 -101.99
C GLU A 736 -25.10 12.08 -100.98
N VAL A 737 -25.11 13.40 -101.15
CA VAL A 737 -25.34 14.21 -102.36
C VAL A 737 -25.91 15.63 -102.09
N ARG A 738 -26.13 15.99 -100.84
CA ARG A 738 -26.69 17.26 -100.32
C ARG A 738 -25.87 18.57 -100.35
N GLY A 739 -24.79 18.76 -101.13
CA GLY A 739 -23.96 19.98 -100.96
C GLY A 739 -22.63 20.08 -101.75
N LEU A 740 -21.60 20.81 -101.28
CA LEU A 740 -20.40 21.15 -102.07
C LEU A 740 -19.31 20.06 -102.04
N LEU A 741 -18.39 19.99 -103.01
CA LEU A 741 -17.14 19.20 -102.91
C LEU A 741 -15.97 19.83 -103.68
N LEU A 742 -14.74 19.31 -103.57
CA LEU A 742 -13.83 19.16 -104.72
C LEU A 742 -13.17 17.76 -104.72
N ALA A 743 -13.27 17.01 -105.83
CA ALA A 743 -12.70 15.67 -106.00
C ALA A 743 -11.65 15.64 -107.13
N PRO A 744 -10.42 16.12 -106.89
CA PRO A 744 -9.36 16.01 -107.87
C PRO A 744 -8.78 14.60 -108.02
N GLY A 745 -9.16 13.65 -107.15
CA GLY A 745 -8.81 12.23 -107.28
C GLY A 745 -9.79 11.40 -108.11
N ALA A 746 -9.86 10.10 -107.84
CA ALA A 746 -10.75 9.17 -108.53
C ALA A 746 -12.08 9.00 -107.76
N ALA A 747 -13.21 9.43 -108.33
CA ALA A 747 -14.48 9.49 -107.61
C ALA A 747 -15.60 8.72 -108.31
N LEU A 748 -16.20 7.74 -107.65
CA LEU A 748 -17.49 7.16 -108.00
C LEU A 748 -18.59 7.86 -107.18
N VAL A 749 -19.64 8.38 -107.83
CA VAL A 749 -20.77 8.99 -107.14
C VAL A 749 -22.11 8.51 -107.72
N GLN A 750 -23.10 8.21 -106.88
CA GLN A 750 -24.41 7.71 -107.35
C GLN A 750 -25.39 8.84 -107.68
N GLU A 751 -25.68 9.76 -106.77
CA GLU A 751 -26.57 10.92 -107.01
C GLU A 751 -25.99 12.21 -106.41
N VAL A 752 -26.16 13.33 -107.10
CA VAL A 752 -25.33 14.52 -106.93
C VAL A 752 -26.20 15.78 -106.89
N ARG A 753 -26.58 16.30 -105.70
CA ARG A 753 -27.50 17.45 -105.43
C ARG A 753 -26.96 18.73 -104.67
N GLY A 754 -25.75 19.28 -104.93
CA GLY A 754 -25.17 20.56 -104.42
C GLY A 754 -24.18 21.41 -105.32
N LEU A 755 -22.83 21.52 -105.05
CA LEU A 755 -21.74 22.23 -105.86
C LEU A 755 -20.24 21.69 -105.75
N LEU A 756 -19.64 20.96 -106.74
CA LEU A 756 -18.22 20.49 -106.81
C LEU A 756 -17.45 20.90 -108.07
N LEU A 757 -16.14 20.60 -108.10
CA LEU A 757 -15.33 20.42 -109.32
C LEU A 757 -14.39 19.18 -109.25
N ALA A 758 -14.43 18.29 -110.26
CA ALA A 758 -13.68 17.01 -110.30
C ALA A 758 -12.70 16.97 -111.49
N PRO A 759 -11.47 17.50 -111.36
CA PRO A 759 -10.46 17.41 -112.42
C PRO A 759 -9.81 16.02 -112.58
N GLY A 760 -10.10 15.06 -111.71
CA GLY A 760 -9.64 13.68 -111.82
C GLY A 760 -10.54 12.80 -112.69
N ALA A 761 -10.43 11.48 -112.52
CA ALA A 761 -11.28 10.50 -113.21
C ALA A 761 -12.55 10.22 -112.39
N ALA A 762 -13.71 10.68 -112.86
CA ALA A 762 -14.97 10.60 -112.11
C ALA A 762 -16.02 9.74 -112.82
N LEU A 763 -16.61 8.77 -112.12
CA LEU A 763 -17.70 7.92 -112.58
C LEU A 763 -19.00 8.28 -111.85
N VAL A 764 -19.91 9.01 -112.48
CA VAL A 764 -21.09 9.55 -111.78
C VAL A 764 -22.40 9.10 -112.43
N GLN A 765 -23.21 8.35 -111.69
CA GLN A 765 -24.41 7.70 -112.24
C GLN A 765 -25.50 8.74 -112.54
N GLU A 766 -25.97 9.46 -111.52
CA GLU A 766 -27.03 10.46 -111.63
C GLU A 766 -26.58 11.86 -111.18
N VAL A 767 -27.08 12.85 -111.93
CA VAL A 767 -27.01 14.29 -111.70
C VAL A 767 -27.65 14.80 -110.38
N ARG A 768 -28.30 15.98 -110.45
CA ARG A 768 -29.05 16.64 -109.34
C ARG A 768 -28.82 18.14 -109.22
N GLY A 769 -28.61 18.77 -110.37
CA GLY A 769 -27.78 19.94 -110.46
C GLY A 769 -26.70 19.55 -111.43
N LEU A 770 -25.47 19.40 -110.96
CA LEU A 770 -24.32 19.60 -111.80
C LEU A 770 -23.16 18.48 -111.50
N LEU A 771 -22.34 17.83 -112.42
CA LEU A 771 -20.84 17.53 -112.81
C LEU A 771 -19.65 18.43 -113.49
N LEU A 772 -18.70 19.12 -112.80
CA LEU A 772 -17.71 20.05 -113.44
C LEU A 772 -16.31 19.40 -113.53
N ALA A 773 -15.95 18.80 -114.67
CA ALA A 773 -14.77 17.92 -114.78
C ALA A 773 -13.95 18.14 -116.08
N PRO A 774 -12.71 18.69 -116.00
CA PRO A 774 -11.76 18.70 -117.11
C PRO A 774 -10.98 17.37 -117.29
N GLY A 775 -11.18 16.39 -116.41
CA GLY A 775 -10.58 15.05 -116.50
C GLY A 775 -11.45 14.04 -117.27
N ALA A 776 -10.99 12.78 -117.31
CA ALA A 776 -11.73 11.68 -117.95
C ALA A 776 -12.92 11.23 -117.08
N ALA A 777 -14.07 11.86 -117.26
CA ALA A 777 -15.32 11.51 -116.57
C ALA A 777 -16.24 10.62 -117.42
N LEU A 778 -16.94 9.68 -116.76
CA LEU A 778 -17.90 8.74 -117.36
C LEU A 778 -19.19 8.73 -116.55
N VAL A 779 -20.31 8.91 -117.23
CA VAL A 779 -21.45 9.54 -116.59
C VAL A 779 -22.77 9.15 -117.25
N GLN A 780 -23.87 9.22 -116.50
CA GLN A 780 -25.21 9.33 -117.06
C GLN A 780 -25.99 10.70 -116.63
N GLU A 781 -25.36 11.91 -116.20
CA GLU A 781 -25.40 13.44 -116.67
C GLU A 781 -24.45 14.73 -116.17
N VAL A 782 -24.88 15.82 -115.39
CA VAL A 782 -24.57 17.37 -115.15
C VAL A 782 -23.15 18.18 -115.05
N ARG A 783 -22.98 19.40 -114.34
CA ARG A 783 -21.82 20.31 -113.68
C ARG A 783 -21.20 20.52 -112.01
N GLY A 784 -20.86 19.60 -110.93
CA GLY A 784 -20.42 19.54 -109.38
C GLY A 784 -20.60 18.20 -108.32
N LEU A 785 -20.75 17.82 -106.90
CA LEU A 785 -21.18 18.13 -105.33
C LEU A 785 -20.72 17.08 -103.91
N LEU A 786 -20.50 17.16 -102.39
CA LEU A 786 -20.04 16.11 -101.04
C LEU A 786 -19.98 16.22 -99.18
N LEU A 787 -19.02 15.73 -98.08
CA LEU A 787 -18.76 15.09 -96.45
C LEU A 787 -18.37 15.48 -94.67
N ALA A 788 -17.91 14.62 -93.48
CA ALA A 788 -17.03 14.33 -91.93
C ALA A 788 -16.88 14.65 -90.11
N PRO A 789 -15.86 14.28 -88.97
CA PRO A 789 -15.63 13.36 -87.43
C PRO A 789 -15.04 13.14 -85.50
N GLY A 790 -15.31 12.27 -84.09
CA GLY A 790 -14.92 11.84 -82.30
C GLY A 790 -15.28 10.67 -80.74
N ALA A 791 -14.73 10.22 -79.26
CA ALA A 791 -15.00 9.25 -77.60
C ALA A 791 -14.49 8.61 -75.73
N ALA A 792 -14.70 7.48 -74.55
CA ALA A 792 -14.42 7.07 -72.71
C ALA A 792 -14.42 5.74 -71.15
N LEU A 793 -14.87 5.04 -69.69
CA LEU A 793 -15.87 4.47 -68.13
C LEU A 793 -15.70 3.63 -66.40
N VAL A 794 -16.51 3.32 -65.02
CA VAL A 794 -16.99 2.52 -63.34
C VAL A 794 -16.57 1.82 -61.57
N GLN A 795 -16.95 1.83 -59.98
CA GLN A 795 -16.75 0.93 -58.32
C GLN A 795 -17.10 0.92 -56.36
N GLU A 796 -16.61 0.27 -54.96
CA GLU A 796 -17.09 -0.27 -53.21
C GLU A 796 -16.69 -0.43 -51.25
N TYR A 797 -16.45 -1.46 -50.03
CA TYR A 797 -16.65 -1.94 -48.20
C TYR A 797 -15.89 -2.12 -46.36
N ARG A 798 -15.76 -3.10 -45.06
CA ARG A 798 -15.37 -3.21 -43.19
C ARG A 798 -14.92 -4.42 -41.64
N LYS A 799 -14.09 -4.58 -40.23
CA LYS A 799 -13.70 -5.67 -38.68
C LYS A 799 -12.79 -5.83 -36.89
N CYS A 800 -11.75 -6.72 -35.98
CA CYS A 800 -10.61 -6.90 -34.44
C CYS A 800 -9.80 -8.02 -32.99
N ALA A 801 -8.96 -8.35 -31.61
CA ALA A 801 -7.99 -8.42 -29.95
C ALA A 801 -6.35 -8.78 -28.85
N GLY A 802 -5.83 -9.15 -27.33
CA GLY A 802 -4.50 -8.96 -25.97
C GLY A 802 -3.20 -9.68 -24.59
N CYS A 803 -2.55 -9.72 -23.05
CA CYS A 803 -2.35 -9.58 -21.15
C CYS A 803 -1.25 -8.98 -19.58
N SER A 804 -1.34 -8.74 -17.98
CA SER A 804 -0.85 -7.92 -16.41
C SER A 804 -1.62 -7.25 -14.80
N SER A 805 -1.59 -6.59 -13.36
CA SER A 805 -1.05 -5.87 -11.78
C SER A 805 -1.72 -4.75 -10.40
N PRO A 806 -1.24 -3.79 -9.27
CA PRO A 806 -1.48 -2.38 -8.18
C PRO A 806 -2.41 -0.74 -8.03
N LEU A 807 -3.05 0.29 -9.01
CA LEU A 807 -4.24 1.45 -9.40
C LEU A 807 -4.89 2.34 -10.93
N VAL A 808 -5.00 2.29 -12.45
CA VAL A 808 -4.79 1.40 -13.91
C VAL A 808 -5.38 1.76 -15.39
N ARG A 809 -5.78 0.77 -16.25
CA ARG A 809 -5.80 0.68 -17.75
C ARG A 809 -6.77 -0.35 -18.42
N ARG A 810 -7.78 0.05 -19.21
CA ARG A 810 -8.65 -0.92 -19.95
C ARG A 810 -7.90 -1.80 -20.93
#